data_AF-A0A0B7FN84-F1
#
_entry.id   AF-A0A0B7FN84-F1
#
_cell.length_a   1.000
_cell.length_b   1.000
_cell.length_c   1.000
_cell.angle_alpha   90.00
_cell.angle_beta   90.00
_cell.angle_gamma   90.00
#
_symmetry.space_group_name_H-M   'P 1'
#
loop_
_entity.id
_entity.type
_entity.pdbx_description
1 polymer ?
#
loop_
_entity_poly.entity_id
_entity_poly.type
_entity_poly.pdbx_seq_one_letter_code
_entity_poly.pdbx_strand_id
1 'polypeptide(L)'
;MSLQTTTSHLSAITKVEVFRVPPRWLFVRVEVADGTVGWGEGTLEGHTEAVEGAFLELKERFMGWDADNIEDIWSHAYRARFYRGGEVLMSALAGLDIALWDIKGKRLGVPVWQLLGGKVRDRCKVYGWIGGDKPHDVVNGAKARKEQGFTAVKMNGTESVAWIDSPTILEATVERVAAVRALGLDVGIDFHGRVHKGMAKQLARRLEQYQPLFIEEPLLPTQAEEIADLSQMTTCPIALGERLMSRWDFRPYLERRAIDIAQPDIAHCGGISELRRIASLCEVYDVALAPHCPLGPIALAASLQVGITAPNFVIQEMSWQMHYNQGADLFTYMLNPEVFSVKHGHVDALTGPGLGVNINEKLVREASEKYVQEKAWRNATWRGEDGSLRECWEQGVAADAIAELEFPEYSVYGYDESTMKPFSYPCPTSARKRIPLQVIQFGLSAAVRQSPDGRLSQQINDGLDGASLDGASAGLAVLVGKYVDNSYSDYLGKAALNQLNYVLYTAPRTSTGAISHRATTKSYWADAVYVGFPFIAAYGAATGNQTLLQVSYDQCRLYRDALRIPESGIWAHIFSDTKQSFDDKGLWATGNAWAAKGILNVATIIEKSGVNMTTQVSDLKGWVKEILNGTCARLDSDNLVPNYMDNTGRPGTNDTFGDAAASALIAATAYRAANMWPTDFGSAYTDCADKIKESVMAKITDLGLLYPIVDPVSWHKQGILGTEAQAFGIMMYAAWRDWSKSFNAGRFSLKVNRAHQFSHDVSHGDLF
;
A
#
# COMPACT_ATOMS: atom_id res chain seq x y z
N MET A 1 -66.32 2.10 6.47
CA MET A 1 -65.74 2.88 5.36
C MET A 1 -64.43 2.22 4.96
N SER A 2 -64.31 1.80 3.70
CA SER A 2 -63.13 1.11 3.17
C SER A 2 -62.15 2.12 2.56
N LEU A 3 -60.89 2.09 3.00
CA LEU A 3 -59.83 2.98 2.50
C LEU A 3 -58.45 2.30 2.38
N GLN A 4 -58.39 0.96 2.46
CA GLN A 4 -57.15 0.26 2.84
C GLN A 4 -56.66 -0.83 1.88
N THR A 5 -57.15 -0.88 0.63
CA THR A 5 -56.74 -1.91 -0.36
C THR A 5 -56.42 -1.40 -1.78
N THR A 6 -56.60 -0.11 -2.08
CA THR A 6 -56.33 0.44 -3.43
C THR A 6 -55.06 1.28 -3.54
N THR A 7 -54.43 1.69 -2.42
CA THR A 7 -53.25 2.57 -2.43
C THR A 7 -51.92 1.84 -2.62
N SER A 8 -51.77 0.61 -2.11
CA SER A 8 -50.48 -0.13 -2.11
C SER A 8 -49.95 -0.48 -3.50
N HIS A 9 -50.81 -0.52 -4.52
CA HIS A 9 -50.38 -0.78 -5.90
C HIS A 9 -49.73 0.44 -6.59
N LEU A 10 -49.92 1.66 -6.09
CA LEU A 10 -49.39 2.89 -6.73
C LEU A 10 -47.95 3.21 -6.34
N SER A 11 -47.51 2.80 -5.15
CA SER A 11 -46.12 2.90 -4.67
C SER A 11 -45.27 1.66 -4.96
N ALA A 12 -45.81 0.67 -5.67
CA ALA A 12 -45.05 -0.52 -6.05
C ALA A 12 -43.87 -0.16 -6.97
N ILE A 13 -42.67 -0.62 -6.65
CA ILE A 13 -41.43 -0.37 -7.42
C ILE A 13 -41.53 -1.01 -8.80
N THR A 14 -41.47 -0.20 -9.86
CA THR A 14 -41.57 -0.61 -11.27
C THR A 14 -40.24 -0.54 -12.01
N LYS A 15 -39.24 0.18 -11.48
CA LYS A 15 -37.90 0.26 -12.08
C LYS A 15 -36.84 0.59 -11.04
N VAL A 16 -35.67 -0.04 -11.19
CA VAL A 16 -34.41 0.35 -10.53
C VAL A 16 -33.31 0.41 -11.59
N GLU A 17 -32.60 1.53 -11.63
CA GLU A 17 -31.47 1.81 -12.54
C GLU A 17 -30.30 2.40 -11.75
N VAL A 18 -29.08 2.12 -12.20
CA VAL A 18 -27.85 2.76 -11.71
C VAL A 18 -27.12 3.42 -12.86
N PHE A 19 -26.49 4.56 -12.59
CA PHE A 19 -25.78 5.37 -13.58
C PHE A 19 -24.40 5.75 -13.06
N ARG A 20 -23.37 5.20 -13.70
CA ARG A 20 -22.00 5.62 -13.48
C ARG A 20 -21.76 6.92 -14.23
N VAL A 21 -21.40 7.99 -13.53
CA VAL A 21 -21.19 9.32 -14.12
C VAL A 21 -19.90 9.96 -13.60
N PRO A 22 -19.24 10.83 -14.40
CA PRO A 22 -18.16 11.69 -13.91
C PRO A 22 -18.59 12.51 -12.67
N PRO A 23 -17.65 12.92 -11.79
CA PRO A 23 -16.22 12.60 -11.83
C PRO A 23 -15.92 11.13 -11.45
N ARG A 24 -16.73 10.51 -10.59
CA ARG A 24 -16.64 9.09 -10.19
C ARG A 24 -17.89 8.59 -9.42
N TRP A 25 -19.06 9.15 -9.69
CA TRP A 25 -20.28 8.90 -8.91
C TRP A 25 -21.13 7.74 -9.46
N LEU A 26 -21.91 7.13 -8.57
CA LEU A 26 -22.91 6.12 -8.90
C LEU A 26 -24.30 6.56 -8.43
N PHE A 27 -25.05 7.18 -9.35
CA PHE A 27 -26.42 7.61 -9.09
C PHE A 27 -27.40 6.44 -9.24
N VAL A 28 -28.47 6.48 -8.45
CA VAL A 28 -29.50 5.45 -8.37
C VAL A 28 -30.84 6.10 -8.68
N ARG A 29 -31.63 5.48 -9.54
CA ARG A 29 -32.98 5.94 -9.89
C ARG A 29 -33.98 4.82 -9.62
N VAL A 30 -35.00 5.15 -8.84
CA VAL A 30 -36.13 4.26 -8.55
C VAL A 30 -37.40 4.88 -9.10
N GLU A 31 -38.23 4.08 -9.74
CA GLU A 31 -39.53 4.47 -10.28
C GLU A 31 -40.61 3.58 -9.67
N VAL A 32 -41.77 4.15 -9.37
CA VAL A 32 -42.94 3.45 -8.84
C VAL A 32 -44.14 3.54 -9.79
N ALA A 33 -45.17 2.74 -9.55
CA ALA A 33 -46.28 2.54 -10.47
C ALA A 33 -47.13 3.79 -10.81
N ASP A 34 -47.11 4.85 -9.99
CA ASP A 34 -47.73 6.14 -10.32
C ASP A 34 -46.86 7.07 -11.19
N GLY A 35 -45.64 6.64 -11.54
CA GLY A 35 -44.67 7.41 -12.31
C GLY A 35 -43.77 8.32 -11.48
N THR A 36 -43.88 8.33 -10.15
CA THR A 36 -42.95 9.08 -9.28
C THR A 36 -41.54 8.49 -9.38
N VAL A 37 -40.55 9.38 -9.53
CA VAL A 37 -39.13 9.02 -9.62
C VAL A 37 -38.35 9.57 -8.42
N GLY A 38 -37.65 8.68 -7.73
CA GLY A 38 -36.69 8.98 -6.68
C GLY A 38 -35.25 8.87 -7.17
N TRP A 39 -34.41 9.76 -6.65
CA TRP A 39 -32.96 9.75 -6.87
C TRP A 39 -32.22 9.46 -5.58
N GLY A 40 -31.23 8.58 -5.66
CA GLY A 40 -30.30 8.23 -4.60
C GLY A 40 -28.87 8.17 -5.12
N GLU A 41 -27.92 8.01 -4.22
CA GLU A 41 -26.50 7.94 -4.55
C GLU A 41 -25.85 6.85 -3.71
N GLY A 42 -25.20 5.90 -4.39
CA GLY A 42 -24.49 4.77 -3.79
C GLY A 42 -23.04 4.74 -4.27
N THR A 43 -22.43 5.92 -4.38
CA THR A 43 -21.01 6.05 -4.73
C THR A 43 -20.17 5.30 -3.69
N LEU A 44 -19.25 4.45 -4.16
CA LEU A 44 -18.18 3.87 -3.35
C LEU A 44 -16.89 3.93 -4.18
N GLU A 45 -16.04 4.90 -3.86
CA GLU A 45 -14.77 5.15 -4.50
C GLU A 45 -13.92 3.88 -4.63
N GLY A 46 -13.44 3.60 -5.85
CA GLY A 46 -12.57 2.46 -6.13
C GLY A 46 -13.25 1.10 -6.23
N HIS A 47 -14.54 0.99 -5.90
CA HIS A 47 -15.30 -0.26 -5.85
C HIS A 47 -16.63 -0.22 -6.61
N THR A 48 -16.76 0.70 -7.58
CA THR A 48 -18.00 0.95 -8.33
C THR A 48 -18.61 -0.32 -8.93
N GLU A 49 -17.80 -1.19 -9.57
CA GLU A 49 -18.31 -2.42 -10.20
C GLU A 49 -18.90 -3.41 -9.18
N ALA A 50 -18.42 -3.39 -7.93
CA ALA A 50 -18.95 -4.24 -6.86
C ALA A 50 -20.32 -3.73 -6.38
N VAL A 51 -20.50 -2.42 -6.27
CA VAL A 51 -21.79 -1.81 -5.89
C VAL A 51 -22.81 -1.94 -7.02
N GLU A 52 -22.41 -1.78 -8.28
CA GLU A 52 -23.23 -2.11 -9.46
C GLU A 52 -23.72 -3.56 -9.40
N GLY A 53 -22.84 -4.51 -9.07
CA GLY A 53 -23.18 -5.92 -8.87
C GLY A 53 -24.18 -6.15 -7.72
N ALA A 54 -24.00 -5.47 -6.59
CA ALA A 54 -24.95 -5.53 -5.47
C ALA A 54 -26.34 -4.97 -5.84
N PHE A 55 -26.38 -3.90 -6.64
CA PHE A 55 -27.64 -3.34 -7.13
C PHE A 55 -28.44 -4.26 -8.05
N LEU A 56 -27.81 -5.19 -8.77
CA LEU A 56 -28.54 -6.20 -9.54
C LEU A 56 -29.42 -7.08 -8.63
N GLU A 57 -28.91 -7.45 -7.46
CA GLU A 57 -29.64 -8.28 -6.49
C GLU A 57 -30.72 -7.47 -5.75
N LEU A 58 -30.42 -6.24 -5.31
CA LEU A 58 -31.42 -5.35 -4.70
C LEU A 58 -32.58 -5.07 -5.68
N LYS A 59 -32.26 -4.84 -6.95
CA LYS A 59 -33.23 -4.69 -8.03
C LYS A 59 -34.12 -5.92 -8.13
N GLU A 60 -33.56 -7.11 -8.37
CA GLU A 60 -34.33 -8.35 -8.48
C GLU A 60 -35.23 -8.58 -7.26
N ARG A 61 -34.72 -8.34 -6.05
CA ARG A 61 -35.41 -8.60 -4.79
C ARG A 61 -36.61 -7.68 -4.56
N PHE A 62 -36.50 -6.39 -4.86
CA PHE A 62 -37.48 -5.36 -4.46
C PHE A 62 -38.42 -4.91 -5.59
N MET A 63 -38.35 -5.48 -6.79
CA MET A 63 -39.38 -5.26 -7.83
C MET A 63 -40.79 -5.59 -7.27
N GLY A 64 -41.74 -4.67 -7.49
CA GLY A 64 -43.13 -4.82 -7.06
C GLY A 64 -43.37 -4.61 -5.56
N TRP A 65 -42.34 -4.39 -4.74
CA TRP A 65 -42.51 -4.02 -3.33
C TRP A 65 -43.03 -2.59 -3.22
N ASP A 66 -43.85 -2.34 -2.20
CA ASP A 66 -44.38 -1.01 -1.89
C ASP A 66 -43.27 -0.12 -1.29
N ALA A 67 -42.82 0.85 -2.08
CA ALA A 67 -41.76 1.81 -1.75
C ALA A 67 -42.08 2.66 -0.51
N ASP A 68 -43.35 2.78 -0.11
CA ASP A 68 -43.70 3.51 1.10
C ASP A 68 -43.26 2.76 2.39
N ASN A 69 -42.89 1.48 2.32
CA ASN A 69 -42.42 0.66 3.46
C ASN A 69 -40.88 0.67 3.62
N ILE A 70 -40.27 1.86 3.63
CA ILE A 70 -38.81 2.07 3.65
C ILE A 70 -38.11 1.27 4.76
N GLU A 71 -38.62 1.31 5.99
CA GLU A 71 -38.03 0.61 7.15
C GLU A 71 -38.00 -0.93 6.98
N ASP A 72 -38.98 -1.49 6.27
CA ASP A 72 -39.07 -2.92 5.99
C ASP A 72 -38.12 -3.33 4.85
N ILE A 73 -38.08 -2.54 3.77
CA ILE A 73 -37.11 -2.70 2.67
C ILE A 73 -35.68 -2.60 3.22
N TRP A 74 -35.39 -1.58 4.04
CA TRP A 74 -34.09 -1.38 4.67
C TRP A 74 -33.72 -2.58 5.56
N SER A 75 -34.66 -3.05 6.38
CA SER A 75 -34.45 -4.20 7.25
C SER A 75 -34.19 -5.48 6.46
N HIS A 76 -34.95 -5.74 5.40
CA HIS A 76 -34.77 -6.89 4.52
C HIS A 76 -33.44 -6.84 3.78
N ALA A 77 -33.07 -5.68 3.22
CA ALA A 77 -31.80 -5.47 2.55
C ALA A 77 -30.62 -5.79 3.49
N TYR A 78 -30.65 -5.23 4.71
CA TYR A 78 -29.58 -5.36 5.70
C TYR A 78 -29.43 -6.76 6.30
N ARG A 79 -30.53 -7.52 6.53
CA ARG A 79 -30.47 -8.75 7.36
C ARG A 79 -31.10 -10.03 6.79
N ALA A 80 -31.83 -10.00 5.68
CA ALA A 80 -32.56 -11.19 5.21
C ALA A 80 -31.66 -12.28 4.61
N ARG A 81 -30.46 -11.94 4.12
CA ARG A 81 -29.49 -12.87 3.51
C ARG A 81 -28.39 -13.34 4.47
N PHE A 82 -28.70 -13.40 5.78
CA PHE A 82 -27.81 -13.87 6.85
C PHE A 82 -26.62 -12.94 7.17
N TYR A 83 -25.62 -12.86 6.27
CA TYR A 83 -24.51 -11.92 6.40
C TYR A 83 -24.98 -10.47 6.16
N ARG A 84 -24.32 -9.51 6.80
CA ARG A 84 -24.78 -8.11 6.91
C ARG A 84 -23.61 -7.15 6.77
N GLY A 85 -23.92 -5.92 6.35
CA GLY A 85 -22.94 -4.83 6.35
C GLY A 85 -21.83 -5.01 5.30
N GLY A 86 -20.69 -4.40 5.59
CA GLY A 86 -19.62 -4.21 4.62
C GLY A 86 -19.90 -3.03 3.68
N GLU A 87 -18.83 -2.42 3.20
CA GLU A 87 -18.82 -1.16 2.46
C GLU A 87 -19.68 -1.26 1.19
N VAL A 88 -19.56 -2.37 0.46
CA VAL A 88 -20.28 -2.61 -0.81
C VAL A 88 -21.79 -2.73 -0.60
N LEU A 89 -22.25 -3.55 0.35
CA LEU A 89 -23.68 -3.78 0.56
C LEU A 89 -24.36 -2.59 1.24
N MET A 90 -23.67 -1.90 2.15
CA MET A 90 -24.21 -0.72 2.80
C MET A 90 -24.28 0.48 1.83
N SER A 91 -23.33 0.61 0.89
CA SER A 91 -23.40 1.64 -0.15
C SER A 91 -24.52 1.39 -1.16
N ALA A 92 -24.75 0.13 -1.55
CA ALA A 92 -25.89 -0.25 -2.37
C ALA A 92 -27.23 0.01 -1.64
N LEU A 93 -27.30 -0.31 -0.35
CA LEU A 93 -28.46 -0.01 0.49
C LEU A 93 -28.69 1.51 0.63
N ALA A 94 -27.63 2.30 0.82
CA ALA A 94 -27.73 3.75 0.94
C ALA A 94 -28.36 4.40 -0.30
N GLY A 95 -27.87 4.05 -1.49
CA GLY A 95 -28.41 4.58 -2.74
C GLY A 95 -29.87 4.18 -2.98
N LEU A 96 -30.30 2.98 -2.55
CA LEU A 96 -31.71 2.58 -2.58
C LEU A 96 -32.54 3.39 -1.56
N ASP A 97 -32.10 3.45 -0.30
CA ASP A 97 -32.80 4.12 0.80
C ASP A 97 -33.06 5.61 0.52
N ILE A 98 -32.04 6.32 0.02
CA ILE A 98 -32.15 7.74 -0.34
C ILE A 98 -33.22 7.95 -1.42
N ALA A 99 -33.25 7.11 -2.46
CA ALA A 99 -34.24 7.19 -3.53
C ALA A 99 -35.68 6.91 -3.03
N LEU A 100 -35.85 6.00 -2.08
CA LEU A 100 -37.16 5.70 -1.48
C LEU A 100 -37.67 6.86 -0.61
N TRP A 101 -36.79 7.52 0.14
CA TRP A 101 -37.13 8.74 0.89
C TRP A 101 -37.52 9.90 -0.04
N ASP A 102 -36.81 10.05 -1.17
CA ASP A 102 -37.13 11.03 -2.20
C ASP A 102 -38.53 10.79 -2.82
N ILE A 103 -38.86 9.54 -3.18
CA ILE A 103 -40.20 9.12 -3.64
C ILE A 103 -41.26 9.49 -2.60
N LYS A 104 -41.06 9.14 -1.33
CA LYS A 104 -42.03 9.37 -0.27
C LYS A 104 -42.30 10.87 -0.06
N GLY A 105 -41.26 11.70 -0.03
CA GLY A 105 -41.42 13.15 0.09
C GLY A 105 -42.11 13.76 -1.14
N LYS A 106 -41.78 13.31 -2.35
CA LYS A 106 -42.44 13.74 -3.59
C LYS A 106 -43.94 13.39 -3.62
N ARG A 107 -44.30 12.14 -3.32
CA ARG A 107 -45.70 11.66 -3.25
C ARG A 107 -46.53 12.41 -2.21
N LEU A 108 -45.92 12.79 -1.09
CA LEU A 108 -46.57 13.54 -0.01
C LEU A 108 -46.46 15.08 -0.16
N GLY A 109 -45.77 15.57 -1.20
CA GLY A 109 -45.61 17.01 -1.46
C GLY A 109 -44.77 17.77 -0.42
N VAL A 110 -43.89 17.08 0.32
CA VAL A 110 -43.12 17.65 1.44
C VAL A 110 -41.63 17.26 1.38
N PRO A 111 -40.71 18.10 1.88
CA PRO A 111 -39.30 17.74 2.01
C PRO A 111 -39.10 16.62 3.04
N VAL A 112 -38.05 15.81 2.88
CA VAL A 112 -37.74 14.69 3.79
C VAL A 112 -37.60 15.12 5.25
N TRP A 113 -37.00 16.29 5.56
CA TRP A 113 -36.89 16.79 6.93
C TRP A 113 -38.26 16.97 7.61
N GLN A 114 -39.33 17.22 6.85
CA GLN A 114 -40.69 17.33 7.39
C GLN A 114 -41.25 15.95 7.79
N LEU A 115 -40.86 14.89 7.06
CA LEU A 115 -41.19 13.50 7.37
C LEU A 115 -40.33 12.95 8.53
N LEU A 116 -39.12 13.47 8.71
CA LEU A 116 -38.21 13.13 9.80
C LEU A 116 -38.55 13.83 11.14
N GLY A 117 -39.65 14.59 11.20
CA GLY A 117 -40.16 15.22 12.43
C GLY A 117 -40.25 16.74 12.40
N GLY A 118 -39.77 17.39 11.33
CA GLY A 118 -39.69 18.85 11.22
C GLY A 118 -38.31 19.41 11.57
N LYS A 119 -38.15 20.72 11.38
CA LYS A 119 -36.85 21.39 11.58
C LYS A 119 -36.51 21.56 13.06
N VAL A 120 -35.24 21.38 13.40
CA VAL A 120 -34.64 21.96 14.63
C VAL A 120 -33.71 23.14 14.33
N ARG A 121 -33.42 23.41 13.05
CA ARG A 121 -32.70 24.58 12.55
C ARG A 121 -33.17 24.97 11.14
N ASP A 122 -33.08 26.24 10.77
CA ASP A 122 -33.52 26.72 9.45
C ASP A 122 -32.47 26.61 8.33
N ARG A 123 -31.20 26.39 8.70
CA ARG A 123 -30.05 26.33 7.80
C ARG A 123 -28.93 25.48 8.41
N CYS A 124 -28.10 24.87 7.58
CA CYS A 124 -26.93 24.10 7.99
C CYS A 124 -25.65 24.91 7.77
N LYS A 125 -24.70 24.92 8.73
CA LYS A 125 -23.33 25.41 8.47
C LYS A 125 -22.66 24.46 7.47
N VAL A 126 -21.86 25.00 6.55
CA VAL A 126 -21.14 24.23 5.53
C VAL A 126 -19.66 24.62 5.48
N TYR A 127 -18.81 23.68 5.09
CA TYR A 127 -17.40 23.96 4.76
C TYR A 127 -17.08 23.55 3.32
N GLY A 128 -16.14 24.28 2.71
CA GLY A 128 -15.61 23.96 1.38
C GLY A 128 -14.23 23.30 1.49
N TRP A 129 -13.97 22.28 0.68
CA TRP A 129 -12.66 21.62 0.66
C TRP A 129 -11.61 22.48 -0.08
N ILE A 130 -10.38 22.56 0.44
CA ILE A 130 -9.24 23.26 -0.17
C ILE A 130 -7.98 22.39 -0.20
N GLY A 131 -7.14 22.57 -1.23
CA GLY A 131 -5.93 21.76 -1.43
C GLY A 131 -4.78 22.52 -2.06
N GLY A 132 -3.73 21.77 -2.38
CA GLY A 132 -2.43 22.27 -2.78
C GLY A 132 -1.38 21.92 -1.74
N ASP A 133 -0.24 21.41 -2.18
CA ASP A 133 0.78 20.85 -1.28
C ASP A 133 1.62 21.97 -0.62
N LYS A 134 1.64 23.15 -1.23
CA LYS A 134 2.38 24.35 -0.78
C LYS A 134 1.47 25.34 -0.06
N PRO A 135 1.95 26.06 0.97
CA PRO A 135 1.15 27.05 1.71
C PRO A 135 0.51 28.15 0.85
N HIS A 136 1.17 28.57 -0.23
CA HIS A 136 0.62 29.53 -1.20
C HIS A 136 -0.70 29.04 -1.83
N ASP A 137 -0.76 27.77 -2.20
CA ASP A 137 -1.88 27.21 -2.96
C ASP A 137 -3.09 27.02 -2.05
N VAL A 138 -2.87 26.55 -0.82
CA VAL A 138 -3.90 26.47 0.24
C VAL A 138 -4.45 27.86 0.60
N VAL A 139 -3.60 28.88 0.71
CA VAL A 139 -4.04 30.26 0.98
C VAL A 139 -4.92 30.81 -0.15
N ASN A 140 -4.61 30.49 -1.41
CA ASN A 140 -5.42 30.91 -2.55
C ASN A 140 -6.76 30.15 -2.60
N GLY A 141 -6.75 28.84 -2.34
CA GLY A 141 -7.98 28.06 -2.17
C GLY A 141 -8.87 28.60 -1.05
N ALA A 142 -8.29 28.89 0.12
CA ALA A 142 -8.99 29.47 1.26
C ALA A 142 -9.61 30.84 0.94
N LYS A 143 -8.90 31.73 0.23
CA LYS A 143 -9.46 33.00 -0.26
C LYS A 143 -10.63 32.77 -1.20
N ALA A 144 -10.51 31.87 -2.18
CA ALA A 144 -11.60 31.54 -3.10
C ALA A 144 -12.84 31.00 -2.36
N ARG A 145 -12.68 30.16 -1.34
CA ARG A 145 -13.81 29.71 -0.49
C ARG A 145 -14.43 30.86 0.30
N LYS A 146 -13.61 31.78 0.83
CA LYS A 146 -14.10 32.98 1.53
C LYS A 146 -14.89 33.91 0.59
N GLU A 147 -14.46 34.05 -0.65
CA GLU A 147 -15.17 34.81 -1.70
C GLU A 147 -16.48 34.12 -2.13
N GLN A 148 -16.52 32.78 -2.14
CA GLN A 148 -17.74 31.96 -2.26
C GLN A 148 -18.65 32.02 -1.02
N GLY A 149 -18.27 32.78 0.01
CA GLY A 149 -19.07 33.01 1.21
C GLY A 149 -18.91 31.96 2.30
N PHE A 150 -17.99 30.99 2.18
CA PHE A 150 -17.69 30.05 3.26
C PHE A 150 -17.01 30.74 4.46
N THR A 151 -17.31 30.26 5.67
CA THR A 151 -16.64 30.67 6.92
C THR A 151 -15.75 29.57 7.50
N ALA A 152 -15.82 28.36 6.94
CA ALA A 152 -15.06 27.18 7.32
C ALA A 152 -14.56 26.45 6.08
N VAL A 153 -13.41 25.79 6.20
CA VAL A 153 -12.79 24.96 5.15
C VAL A 153 -12.29 23.64 5.75
N LYS A 154 -12.17 22.59 4.92
CA LYS A 154 -11.38 21.39 5.27
C LYS A 154 -10.19 21.27 4.34
N MET A 155 -9.06 20.81 4.88
CA MET A 155 -7.83 20.59 4.12
C MET A 155 -7.11 19.34 4.60
N ASN A 156 -6.26 18.78 3.72
CA ASN A 156 -5.33 17.71 4.11
C ASN A 156 -4.41 18.19 5.24
N GLY A 157 -4.32 17.41 6.30
CA GLY A 157 -3.34 17.56 7.36
C GLY A 157 -1.95 17.38 6.80
N THR A 158 -1.60 16.15 6.42
CA THR A 158 -0.24 15.80 5.99
C THR A 158 -0.24 14.79 4.84
N GLU A 159 0.88 14.69 4.14
CA GLU A 159 1.26 13.51 3.37
C GLU A 159 1.48 12.32 4.33
N SER A 160 1.76 11.13 3.79
CA SER A 160 2.07 9.95 4.62
C SER A 160 3.28 10.20 5.51
N VAL A 161 3.08 10.06 6.81
CA VAL A 161 4.12 10.18 7.85
C VAL A 161 4.59 8.78 8.22
N ALA A 162 5.90 8.57 8.40
CA ALA A 162 6.40 7.29 8.88
C ALA A 162 5.88 6.95 10.29
N TRP A 163 5.99 5.69 10.71
CA TRP A 163 5.53 5.19 12.02
C TRP A 163 5.98 6.07 13.19
N ILE A 164 7.25 6.46 13.17
CA ILE A 164 7.84 7.56 13.93
C ILE A 164 8.79 8.27 12.97
N ASP A 165 8.69 9.59 12.90
CA ASP A 165 9.41 10.42 11.91
C ASP A 165 9.97 11.68 12.57
N SER A 166 10.78 12.46 11.86
CA SER A 166 11.27 13.74 12.35
C SER A 166 10.09 14.68 12.65
N PRO A 167 9.99 15.26 13.86
CA PRO A 167 8.90 16.19 14.17
C PRO A 167 8.86 17.45 13.30
N THR A 168 9.93 17.74 12.54
CA THR A 168 10.01 18.87 11.61
C THR A 168 9.06 18.72 10.41
N ILE A 169 8.73 17.50 9.95
CA ILE A 169 7.80 17.32 8.82
C ILE A 169 6.39 17.85 9.14
N LEU A 170 6.06 17.90 10.43
CA LEU A 170 4.79 18.40 10.94
C LEU A 170 4.67 19.93 10.80
N GLU A 171 5.79 20.66 10.69
CA GLU A 171 5.82 22.13 10.67
C GLU A 171 5.07 22.69 9.46
N ALA A 172 5.24 22.10 8.28
CA ALA A 172 4.51 22.51 7.07
C ALA A 172 2.98 22.44 7.25
N THR A 173 2.49 21.43 7.99
CA THR A 173 1.06 21.31 8.34
C THR A 173 0.61 22.45 9.25
N VAL A 174 1.39 22.73 10.28
CA VAL A 174 1.13 23.78 11.27
C VAL A 174 1.14 25.17 10.60
N GLU A 175 2.07 25.43 9.69
CA GLU A 175 2.14 26.67 8.91
C GLU A 175 0.92 26.88 8.01
N ARG A 176 0.48 25.84 7.28
CA ARG A 176 -0.72 25.93 6.43
C ARG A 176 -1.97 26.25 7.25
N VAL A 177 -2.13 25.60 8.40
CA VAL A 177 -3.24 25.84 9.34
C VAL A 177 -3.20 27.26 9.88
N ALA A 178 -2.03 27.74 10.31
CA ALA A 178 -1.84 29.12 10.77
C ALA A 178 -2.22 30.14 9.68
N ALA A 179 -1.84 29.89 8.43
CA ALA A 179 -2.16 30.76 7.30
C ALA A 179 -3.67 30.81 6.99
N VAL A 180 -4.38 29.68 7.08
CA VAL A 180 -5.86 29.64 6.93
C VAL A 180 -6.55 30.38 8.09
N ARG A 181 -6.11 30.16 9.34
CA ARG A 181 -6.64 30.89 10.52
C ARG A 181 -6.41 32.39 10.42
N ALA A 182 -5.26 32.83 9.87
CA ALA A 182 -4.98 34.25 9.65
C ALA A 182 -5.92 34.93 8.63
N LEU A 183 -6.58 34.17 7.74
CA LEU A 183 -7.66 34.66 6.88
C LEU A 183 -9.00 34.80 7.61
N GLY A 184 -9.11 34.38 8.87
CA GLY A 184 -10.34 34.41 9.67
C GLY A 184 -11.35 33.32 9.28
N LEU A 185 -10.86 32.14 8.87
CA LEU A 185 -11.68 30.96 8.60
C LEU A 185 -11.50 29.89 9.67
N ASP A 186 -12.55 29.12 9.95
CA ASP A 186 -12.44 27.84 10.64
C ASP A 186 -11.81 26.79 9.73
N VAL A 187 -11.01 25.88 10.30
CA VAL A 187 -10.30 24.84 9.54
C VAL A 187 -10.45 23.48 10.20
N GLY A 188 -11.07 22.53 9.49
CA GLY A 188 -10.97 21.11 9.77
C GLY A 188 -9.72 20.54 9.10
N ILE A 189 -9.03 19.62 9.77
CA ILE A 189 -7.75 19.07 9.29
C ILE A 189 -7.88 17.54 9.19
N ASP A 190 -7.76 17.03 7.97
CA ASP A 190 -7.99 15.62 7.64
C ASP A 190 -6.67 14.84 7.52
N PHE A 191 -6.45 13.86 8.40
CA PHE A 191 -5.23 13.05 8.40
C PHE A 191 -5.37 11.80 7.52
N HIS A 192 -6.57 11.45 7.05
CA HIS A 192 -6.88 10.27 6.23
C HIS A 192 -6.35 8.92 6.78
N GLY A 193 -6.10 8.81 8.09
CA GLY A 193 -5.43 7.67 8.71
C GLY A 193 -3.95 7.50 8.31
N ARG A 194 -3.30 8.54 7.78
CA ARG A 194 -1.91 8.53 7.24
C ARG A 194 -0.84 8.87 8.26
N VAL A 195 -1.21 8.99 9.53
CA VAL A 195 -0.32 9.34 10.64
C VAL A 195 -0.43 8.26 11.70
N HIS A 196 0.70 7.90 12.31
CA HIS A 196 0.74 6.88 13.36
C HIS A 196 0.70 7.52 14.75
N LYS A 197 0.25 6.77 15.77
CA LYS A 197 -0.09 7.26 17.13
C LYS A 197 0.97 8.17 17.77
N GLY A 198 2.26 7.87 17.59
CA GLY A 198 3.36 8.70 18.10
C GLY A 198 3.44 10.09 17.45
N MET A 199 3.21 10.16 16.13
CA MET A 199 3.25 11.40 15.36
C MET A 199 1.93 12.18 15.43
N ALA A 200 0.78 11.48 15.51
CA ALA A 200 -0.54 12.10 15.64
C ALA A 200 -0.65 12.93 16.92
N LYS A 201 -0.20 12.39 18.07
CA LYS A 201 -0.09 13.12 19.35
C LYS A 201 0.75 14.39 19.21
N GLN A 202 1.88 14.28 18.51
CA GLN A 202 2.82 15.38 18.32
C GLN A 202 2.29 16.48 17.41
N LEU A 203 1.51 16.13 16.38
CA LEU A 203 0.87 17.09 15.49
C LEU A 203 -0.31 17.77 16.18
N ALA A 204 -1.21 16.99 16.82
CA ALA A 204 -2.35 17.50 17.58
C ALA A 204 -1.91 18.56 18.61
N ARG A 205 -0.88 18.28 19.41
CA ARG A 205 -0.33 19.22 20.41
C ARG A 205 0.21 20.52 19.80
N ARG A 206 0.78 20.47 18.60
CA ARG A 206 1.28 21.68 17.89
C ARG A 206 0.14 22.53 17.32
N LEU A 207 -0.97 21.89 16.97
CA LEU A 207 -2.16 22.53 16.38
C LEU A 207 -3.06 23.21 17.42
N GLU A 208 -3.02 22.81 18.70
CA GLU A 208 -3.87 23.39 19.78
C GLU A 208 -3.88 24.93 19.79
N GLN A 209 -2.71 25.56 19.61
CA GLN A 209 -2.58 27.03 19.62
C GLN A 209 -3.36 27.74 18.49
N TYR A 210 -3.69 27.02 17.41
CA TYR A 210 -4.44 27.51 16.26
C TYR A 210 -5.93 27.18 16.33
N GLN A 211 -6.33 26.32 17.28
CA GLN A 211 -7.71 25.91 17.54
C GLN A 211 -8.43 25.46 16.25
N PRO A 212 -7.99 24.36 15.61
CA PRO A 212 -8.71 23.79 14.48
C PRO A 212 -10.12 23.39 14.90
N LEU A 213 -11.06 23.43 13.95
CA LEU A 213 -12.45 23.06 14.17
C LEU A 213 -12.56 21.59 14.58
N PHE A 214 -11.72 20.74 13.99
CA PHE A 214 -11.51 19.34 14.35
C PHE A 214 -10.23 18.78 13.69
N ILE A 215 -9.78 17.63 14.21
CA ILE A 215 -8.82 16.73 13.57
C ILE A 215 -9.60 15.48 13.14
N GLU A 216 -9.64 15.21 11.84
CA GLU A 216 -10.39 14.13 11.19
C GLU A 216 -9.48 12.93 10.85
N GLU A 217 -9.99 11.71 11.08
CA GLU A 217 -9.31 10.41 10.86
C GLU A 217 -7.83 10.40 11.31
N PRO A 218 -7.51 10.77 12.57
CA PRO A 218 -6.13 10.93 13.03
C PRO A 218 -5.32 9.64 13.03
N LEU A 219 -5.99 8.49 13.16
CA LEU A 219 -5.51 7.12 13.00
C LEU A 219 -6.58 6.35 12.23
N LEU A 220 -6.23 5.20 11.66
CA LEU A 220 -7.22 4.30 11.06
C LEU A 220 -8.18 3.73 12.14
N PRO A 221 -9.47 3.51 11.82
CA PRO A 221 -10.47 3.04 12.77
C PRO A 221 -10.41 1.51 12.98
N THR A 222 -9.25 1.02 13.43
CA THR A 222 -9.00 -0.39 13.75
C THR A 222 -9.40 -0.73 15.19
N GLN A 223 -8.97 0.08 16.17
CA GLN A 223 -9.24 -0.10 17.60
C GLN A 223 -9.71 1.23 18.21
N ALA A 224 -10.90 1.21 18.82
CA ALA A 224 -11.51 2.41 19.39
C ALA A 224 -10.75 2.94 20.63
N GLU A 225 -10.02 2.08 21.33
CA GLU A 225 -9.09 2.40 22.40
C GLU A 225 -7.99 3.38 21.95
N GLU A 226 -7.46 3.23 20.73
CA GLU A 226 -6.35 4.06 20.25
C GLU A 226 -6.76 5.50 19.96
N ILE A 227 -7.98 5.67 19.45
CA ILE A 227 -8.60 6.99 19.25
C ILE A 227 -8.97 7.62 20.60
N ALA A 228 -9.50 6.84 21.55
CA ALA A 228 -9.82 7.32 22.91
C ALA A 228 -8.57 7.79 23.69
N ASP A 229 -7.47 7.04 23.61
CA ASP A 229 -6.17 7.45 24.14
C ASP A 229 -5.72 8.80 23.56
N LEU A 230 -5.91 9.01 22.24
CA LEU A 230 -5.48 10.23 21.56
C LEU A 230 -6.35 11.43 21.93
N SER A 231 -7.68 11.26 21.97
CA SER A 231 -8.64 12.30 22.39
C SER A 231 -8.30 12.86 23.77
N GLN A 232 -7.94 12.01 24.73
CA GLN A 232 -7.53 12.43 26.08
C GLN A 232 -6.19 13.21 26.14
N MET A 233 -5.44 13.29 25.05
CA MET A 233 -4.10 13.91 25.00
C MET A 233 -4.06 15.25 24.26
N THR A 234 -5.21 15.77 23.81
CA THR A 234 -5.32 17.02 23.05
C THR A 234 -6.56 17.80 23.46
N THR A 235 -6.57 19.12 23.28
CA THR A 235 -7.79 19.94 23.40
C THR A 235 -8.50 20.15 22.06
N CYS A 236 -7.96 19.64 20.95
CA CYS A 236 -8.59 19.72 19.63
C CYS A 236 -9.68 18.64 19.48
N PRO A 237 -10.90 18.97 19.03
CA PRO A 237 -11.95 17.97 18.80
C PRO A 237 -11.50 16.89 17.81
N ILE A 238 -11.79 15.62 18.13
CA ILE A 238 -11.53 14.47 17.26
C ILE A 238 -12.78 14.12 16.46
N ALA A 239 -12.60 14.00 15.15
CA ALA A 239 -13.63 13.61 14.20
C ALA A 239 -13.24 12.30 13.49
N LEU A 240 -14.22 11.41 13.29
CA LEU A 240 -14.02 10.07 12.73
C LEU A 240 -15.37 9.53 12.23
N GLY A 241 -15.35 8.67 11.21
CA GLY A 241 -16.53 7.88 10.87
C GLY A 241 -16.76 7.63 9.39
N GLU A 242 -15.93 8.16 8.48
CA GLU A 242 -16.07 7.96 7.03
C GLU A 242 -16.06 6.46 6.67
N ARG A 243 -15.36 5.64 7.49
CA ARG A 243 -15.18 4.19 7.33
C ARG A 243 -16.08 3.34 8.22
N LEU A 244 -17.00 3.95 8.96
CA LEU A 244 -17.90 3.24 9.88
C LEU A 244 -19.29 3.09 9.23
N MET A 245 -19.61 1.85 8.83
CA MET A 245 -20.69 1.56 7.89
C MET A 245 -22.09 1.47 8.55
N SER A 246 -22.18 1.46 9.88
CA SER A 246 -23.43 1.27 10.60
C SER A 246 -23.34 1.71 12.06
N ARG A 247 -24.50 1.87 12.73
CA ARG A 247 -24.52 2.21 14.18
C ARG A 247 -23.82 1.19 15.08
N TRP A 248 -23.64 -0.05 14.62
CA TRP A 248 -22.89 -1.06 15.36
C TRP A 248 -21.37 -0.81 15.31
N ASP A 249 -20.89 -0.20 14.24
CA ASP A 249 -19.48 0.15 14.04
C ASP A 249 -19.12 1.44 14.80
N PHE A 250 -20.06 2.39 14.91
CA PHE A 250 -19.93 3.58 15.77
C PHE A 250 -19.95 3.24 17.26
N ARG A 251 -20.73 2.22 17.68
CA ARG A 251 -20.93 1.85 19.09
C ARG A 251 -19.62 1.78 19.92
N PRO A 252 -18.57 1.03 19.53
CA PRO A 252 -17.35 0.93 20.34
C PRO A 252 -16.63 2.25 20.56
N TYR A 253 -16.68 3.19 19.60
CA TYR A 253 -16.08 4.53 19.71
C TYR A 253 -16.88 5.42 20.67
N LEU A 254 -18.21 5.36 20.59
CA LEU A 254 -19.11 6.10 21.49
C LEU A 254 -19.02 5.60 22.93
N GLU A 255 -19.06 4.28 23.15
CA GLU A 255 -18.94 3.66 24.49
C GLU A 255 -17.61 3.99 25.19
N ARG A 256 -16.54 4.25 24.41
CA ARG A 256 -15.22 4.65 24.91
C ARG A 256 -15.00 6.16 24.98
N ARG A 257 -15.97 6.98 24.56
CA ARG A 257 -15.86 8.44 24.44
C ARG A 257 -14.65 8.85 23.58
N ALA A 258 -14.45 8.16 22.46
CA ALA A 258 -13.27 8.29 21.63
C ALA A 258 -13.29 9.54 20.72
N ILE A 259 -14.48 10.02 20.37
CA ILE A 259 -14.68 11.03 19.32
C ILE A 259 -15.63 12.13 19.82
N ASP A 260 -15.40 13.35 19.38
CA ASP A 260 -16.26 14.51 19.65
C ASP A 260 -17.25 14.75 18.50
N ILE A 261 -16.88 14.33 17.28
CA ILE A 261 -17.68 14.48 16.06
C ILE A 261 -17.74 13.16 15.31
N ALA A 262 -18.94 12.65 15.07
CA ALA A 262 -19.19 11.51 14.20
C ALA A 262 -19.37 11.97 12.74
N GLN A 263 -18.67 11.31 11.82
CA GLN A 263 -18.68 11.62 10.38
C GLN A 263 -19.14 10.44 9.50
N PRO A 264 -20.31 9.83 9.75
CA PRO A 264 -20.87 8.82 8.84
C PRO A 264 -21.06 9.42 7.44
N ASP A 265 -20.58 8.72 6.40
CA ASP A 265 -20.95 9.05 5.02
C ASP A 265 -22.35 8.50 4.71
N ILE A 266 -23.25 9.35 4.20
CA ILE A 266 -24.64 8.93 3.96
C ILE A 266 -24.76 7.89 2.85
N ALA A 267 -23.87 7.92 1.85
CA ALA A 267 -23.81 6.99 0.73
C ALA A 267 -23.10 5.68 1.09
N HIS A 268 -22.49 5.57 2.28
CA HIS A 268 -21.91 4.33 2.79
C HIS A 268 -22.64 3.75 3.99
N CYS A 269 -23.18 4.58 4.90
CA CYS A 269 -23.74 4.10 6.17
C CYS A 269 -25.13 3.46 6.05
N GLY A 270 -25.65 3.24 4.84
CA GLY A 270 -27.00 2.73 4.61
C GLY A 270 -28.10 3.80 4.55
N GLY A 271 -27.79 5.03 4.15
CA GLY A 271 -28.75 6.06 3.76
C GLY A 271 -29.36 6.87 4.90
N ILE A 272 -30.37 7.68 4.56
CA ILE A 272 -31.12 8.55 5.48
C ILE A 272 -31.66 7.77 6.68
N SER A 273 -32.18 6.55 6.44
CA SER A 273 -32.75 5.69 7.47
C SER A 273 -31.75 5.28 8.55
N GLU A 274 -30.47 5.04 8.20
CA GLU A 274 -29.45 4.70 9.19
C GLU A 274 -28.72 5.94 9.72
N LEU A 275 -28.44 6.94 8.87
CA LEU A 275 -27.82 8.19 9.29
C LEU A 275 -28.60 8.87 10.42
N ARG A 276 -29.93 8.91 10.34
CA ARG A 276 -30.77 9.46 11.43
C ARG A 276 -30.67 8.65 12.73
N ARG A 277 -30.47 7.32 12.65
CA ARG A 277 -30.31 6.43 13.82
C ARG A 277 -28.92 6.61 14.43
N ILE A 278 -27.89 6.80 13.61
CA ILE A 278 -26.53 7.14 14.06
C ILE A 278 -26.54 8.52 14.72
N ALA A 279 -27.17 9.53 14.12
CA ALA A 279 -27.32 10.87 14.69
C ALA A 279 -27.92 10.85 16.10
N SER A 280 -29.07 10.19 16.26
CA SER A 280 -29.72 10.01 17.58
C SER A 280 -28.90 9.18 18.55
N LEU A 281 -28.09 8.22 18.08
CA LEU A 281 -27.18 7.47 18.94
C LEU A 281 -26.03 8.34 19.43
N CYS A 282 -25.41 9.15 18.56
CA CYS A 282 -24.34 10.09 18.92
C CYS A 282 -24.82 11.15 19.93
N GLU A 283 -26.06 11.63 19.80
CA GLU A 283 -26.67 12.59 20.73
C GLU A 283 -26.71 12.07 22.19
N VAL A 284 -26.90 10.76 22.39
CA VAL A 284 -26.88 10.12 23.72
C VAL A 284 -25.49 10.19 24.40
N TYR A 285 -24.42 10.33 23.62
CA TYR A 285 -23.04 10.36 24.10
C TYR A 285 -22.43 11.77 24.12
N ASP A 286 -23.22 12.81 23.87
CA ASP A 286 -22.76 14.20 23.68
C ASP A 286 -21.79 14.37 22.48
N VAL A 287 -21.98 13.54 21.44
CA VAL A 287 -21.17 13.54 20.21
C VAL A 287 -21.91 14.27 19.09
N ALA A 288 -21.23 15.24 18.48
CA ALA A 288 -21.74 16.03 17.37
C ALA A 288 -21.81 15.22 16.06
N LEU A 289 -22.62 15.68 15.11
CA LEU A 289 -22.77 15.07 13.79
C LEU A 289 -22.27 16.01 12.68
N ALA A 290 -21.34 15.53 11.86
CA ALA A 290 -20.88 16.21 10.65
C ALA A 290 -20.77 15.18 9.50
N PRO A 291 -21.86 14.90 8.76
CA PRO A 291 -21.90 13.81 7.78
C PRO A 291 -20.83 14.00 6.69
N HIS A 292 -20.03 12.96 6.46
CA HIS A 292 -19.06 12.96 5.36
C HIS A 292 -19.81 13.01 4.02
N CYS A 293 -19.34 13.83 3.09
CA CYS A 293 -19.97 14.00 1.79
C CYS A 293 -19.03 14.66 0.74
N PRO A 294 -17.91 14.01 0.36
CA PRO A 294 -17.08 14.43 -0.78
C PRO A 294 -17.75 14.14 -2.14
N LEU A 295 -19.04 13.78 -2.11
CA LEU A 295 -19.81 13.11 -3.16
C LEU A 295 -20.67 14.08 -4.00
N GLY A 296 -21.66 13.54 -4.70
CA GLY A 296 -22.55 14.28 -5.58
C GLY A 296 -23.68 15.06 -4.88
N PRO A 297 -24.51 15.76 -5.67
CA PRO A 297 -25.59 16.61 -5.16
C PRO A 297 -26.73 15.85 -4.48
N ILE A 298 -26.87 14.55 -4.76
CA ILE A 298 -27.93 13.72 -4.18
C ILE A 298 -27.54 13.31 -2.75
N ALA A 299 -26.31 12.84 -2.55
CA ALA A 299 -25.75 12.61 -1.22
C ALA A 299 -25.76 13.89 -0.38
N LEU A 300 -25.33 15.03 -0.94
CA LEU A 300 -25.35 16.32 -0.22
C LEU A 300 -26.76 16.74 0.21
N ALA A 301 -27.75 16.63 -0.70
CA ALA A 301 -29.14 16.93 -0.37
C ALA A 301 -29.65 16.04 0.77
N ALA A 302 -29.41 14.73 0.69
CA ALA A 302 -29.83 13.76 1.68
C ALA A 302 -29.17 13.99 3.06
N SER A 303 -27.88 14.35 3.11
CA SER A 303 -27.19 14.73 4.34
C SER A 303 -27.76 16.01 4.96
N LEU A 304 -28.08 17.02 4.15
CA LEU A 304 -28.74 18.25 4.63
C LEU A 304 -30.16 17.97 5.15
N GLN A 305 -30.92 17.06 4.55
CA GLN A 305 -32.26 16.69 5.04
C GLN A 305 -32.20 16.10 6.47
N VAL A 306 -31.18 15.31 6.81
CA VAL A 306 -30.96 14.83 8.20
C VAL A 306 -30.34 15.94 9.07
N GLY A 307 -29.42 16.73 8.54
CA GLY A 307 -28.78 17.85 9.24
C GLY A 307 -29.74 18.95 9.69
N ILE A 308 -30.90 19.10 9.03
CA ILE A 308 -31.97 20.03 9.45
C ILE A 308 -32.77 19.50 10.67
N THR A 309 -32.78 18.19 10.92
CA THR A 309 -33.57 17.57 12.01
C THR A 309 -32.74 17.09 13.21
N ALA A 310 -31.47 16.75 13.03
CA ALA A 310 -30.60 16.21 14.09
C ALA A 310 -30.11 17.31 15.05
N PRO A 311 -30.47 17.32 16.36
CA PRO A 311 -30.07 18.40 17.28
C PRO A 311 -28.55 18.61 17.39
N ASN A 312 -27.79 17.52 17.37
CA ASN A 312 -26.33 17.49 17.44
C ASN A 312 -25.59 17.80 16.11
N PHE A 313 -26.28 18.11 15.02
CA PHE A 313 -25.62 18.51 13.77
C PHE A 313 -24.84 19.83 13.91
N VAL A 314 -23.56 19.83 13.48
CA VAL A 314 -22.65 20.98 13.59
C VAL A 314 -22.22 21.59 12.24
N ILE A 315 -21.88 20.79 11.23
CA ILE A 315 -21.41 21.27 9.93
C ILE A 315 -21.54 20.19 8.84
N GLN A 316 -21.70 20.60 7.58
CA GLN A 316 -21.77 19.71 6.41
C GLN A 316 -20.60 19.94 5.44
N GLU A 317 -19.98 18.86 4.97
CA GLU A 317 -19.00 18.87 3.88
C GLU A 317 -19.66 19.21 2.53
N MET A 318 -19.03 20.05 1.71
CA MET A 318 -19.43 20.32 0.32
C MET A 318 -18.26 20.15 -0.66
N SER A 319 -18.48 19.32 -1.68
CA SER A 319 -17.55 18.95 -2.77
C SER A 319 -17.46 19.98 -3.92
N TRP A 320 -18.07 21.17 -3.79
CA TRP A 320 -18.15 22.16 -4.87
C TRP A 320 -16.77 22.63 -5.34
N GLN A 321 -16.47 22.54 -6.64
CA GLN A 321 -15.17 22.91 -7.22
C GLN A 321 -13.99 22.25 -6.50
N MET A 322 -14.13 20.97 -6.14
CA MET A 322 -13.04 20.21 -5.54
C MET A 322 -11.99 19.88 -6.60
N HIS A 323 -10.71 20.10 -6.29
CA HIS A 323 -9.60 20.07 -7.26
C HIS A 323 -9.42 18.77 -8.07
N TYR A 324 -9.95 17.63 -7.62
CA TYR A 324 -9.91 16.36 -8.33
C TYR A 324 -11.21 16.01 -9.07
N ASN A 325 -12.24 16.87 -9.04
CA ASN A 325 -13.45 16.72 -9.85
C ASN A 325 -13.12 17.01 -11.32
N GLN A 326 -13.05 15.98 -12.16
CA GLN A 326 -12.83 16.11 -13.60
C GLN A 326 -14.08 15.70 -14.38
N GLY A 327 -14.37 16.44 -15.47
CA GLY A 327 -15.52 16.17 -16.36
C GLY A 327 -16.88 16.63 -15.84
N ALA A 328 -17.13 16.56 -14.53
CA ALA A 328 -18.31 17.11 -13.86
C ALA A 328 -17.97 17.58 -12.43
N ASP A 329 -18.83 18.44 -11.88
CA ASP A 329 -18.73 19.01 -10.53
C ASP A 329 -20.13 19.02 -9.86
N LEU A 330 -20.21 19.39 -8.57
CA LEU A 330 -21.41 19.27 -7.72
C LEU A 330 -22.73 19.69 -8.39
N PHE A 331 -22.72 20.78 -9.17
CA PHE A 331 -23.91 21.34 -9.80
C PHE A 331 -24.21 20.81 -11.22
N THR A 332 -23.31 20.02 -11.83
CA THR A 332 -23.41 19.63 -13.25
C THR A 332 -24.71 18.88 -13.59
N TYR A 333 -25.19 18.01 -12.70
CA TYR A 333 -26.40 17.21 -12.95
C TYR A 333 -27.67 17.82 -12.34
N MET A 334 -27.65 19.07 -11.90
CA MET A 334 -28.79 19.76 -11.29
C MET A 334 -29.51 20.68 -12.27
N LEU A 335 -30.83 20.79 -12.11
CA LEU A 335 -31.68 21.80 -12.76
C LEU A 335 -31.96 23.01 -11.85
N ASN A 336 -31.72 22.88 -10.54
CA ASN A 336 -31.95 23.90 -9.51
C ASN A 336 -30.73 24.09 -8.57
N PRO A 337 -29.51 24.33 -9.08
CA PRO A 337 -28.30 24.41 -8.24
C PRO A 337 -28.32 25.55 -7.21
N GLU A 338 -29.17 26.57 -7.39
CA GLU A 338 -29.32 27.69 -6.48
C GLU A 338 -29.79 27.29 -5.07
N VAL A 339 -30.37 26.10 -4.88
CA VAL A 339 -30.74 25.59 -3.55
C VAL A 339 -29.54 25.33 -2.65
N PHE A 340 -28.34 25.19 -3.22
CA PHE A 340 -27.07 25.06 -2.50
C PHE A 340 -26.28 26.39 -2.39
N SER A 341 -26.94 27.54 -2.59
CA SER A 341 -26.29 28.86 -2.47
C SER A 341 -25.73 29.09 -1.06
N VAL A 342 -24.41 29.20 -0.95
CA VAL A 342 -23.72 29.44 0.33
C VAL A 342 -23.86 30.91 0.75
N LYS A 343 -24.45 31.15 1.92
CA LYS A 343 -24.68 32.48 2.50
C LYS A 343 -24.05 32.54 3.89
N HIS A 344 -22.94 33.26 4.02
CA HIS A 344 -22.19 33.38 5.29
C HIS A 344 -21.89 32.01 5.94
N GLY A 345 -21.37 31.07 5.15
CA GLY A 345 -21.01 29.71 5.58
C GLY A 345 -22.20 28.80 5.88
N HIS A 346 -23.39 29.10 5.34
CA HIS A 346 -24.58 28.28 5.53
C HIS A 346 -25.34 28.02 4.22
N VAL A 347 -26.03 26.89 4.16
CA VAL A 347 -27.05 26.56 3.15
C VAL A 347 -28.41 26.49 3.85
N ASP A 348 -29.43 27.13 3.29
CA ASP A 348 -30.79 27.15 3.86
C ASP A 348 -31.46 25.76 3.73
N ALA A 349 -32.42 25.46 4.61
CA ALA A 349 -33.16 24.19 4.55
C ALA A 349 -33.85 24.00 3.20
N LEU A 350 -33.59 22.87 2.53
CA LEU A 350 -34.17 22.55 1.22
C LEU A 350 -35.68 22.34 1.36
N THR A 351 -36.50 23.25 0.81
CA THR A 351 -37.96 23.26 1.00
C THR A 351 -38.77 22.50 -0.05
N GLY A 352 -38.15 22.09 -1.17
CA GLY A 352 -38.81 21.34 -2.22
C GLY A 352 -39.19 19.91 -1.79
N PRO A 353 -40.22 19.28 -2.40
CA PRO A 353 -40.61 17.91 -2.07
C PRO A 353 -39.48 16.88 -2.25
N GLY A 354 -39.51 15.80 -1.45
CA GLY A 354 -38.44 14.79 -1.48
C GLY A 354 -37.14 15.35 -0.93
N LEU A 355 -36.04 15.15 -1.66
CA LEU A 355 -34.73 15.72 -1.29
C LEU A 355 -34.64 17.23 -1.55
N GLY A 356 -35.57 17.82 -2.30
CA GLY A 356 -35.54 19.24 -2.70
C GLY A 356 -34.59 19.56 -3.86
N VAL A 357 -34.02 18.55 -4.52
CA VAL A 357 -33.17 18.68 -5.72
C VAL A 357 -33.83 18.09 -6.97
N ASN A 358 -33.64 18.78 -8.09
CA ASN A 358 -34.14 18.39 -9.40
C ASN A 358 -32.97 17.91 -10.26
N ILE A 359 -32.88 16.60 -10.49
CA ILE A 359 -31.80 15.99 -11.27
C ILE A 359 -32.10 16.04 -12.77
N ASN A 360 -31.11 16.43 -13.57
CA ASN A 360 -31.18 16.43 -15.03
C ASN A 360 -31.01 15.00 -15.57
N GLU A 361 -32.09 14.20 -15.52
CA GLU A 361 -32.08 12.80 -15.93
C GLU A 361 -31.53 12.59 -17.35
N LYS A 362 -31.83 13.50 -18.28
CA LYS A 362 -31.32 13.44 -19.66
C LYS A 362 -29.78 13.48 -19.67
N LEU A 363 -29.18 14.44 -18.97
CA LEU A 363 -27.73 14.57 -18.89
C LEU A 363 -27.08 13.40 -18.13
N VAL A 364 -27.73 12.87 -17.09
CA VAL A 364 -27.26 11.67 -16.38
C VAL A 364 -27.20 10.46 -17.33
N ARG A 365 -28.23 10.23 -18.14
CA ARG A 365 -28.25 9.15 -19.14
C ARG A 365 -27.18 9.37 -20.22
N GLU A 366 -27.10 10.57 -20.81
CA GLU A 366 -26.11 10.92 -21.84
C GLU A 366 -24.65 10.84 -21.36
N ALA A 367 -24.40 11.09 -20.07
CA ALA A 367 -23.08 10.91 -19.45
C ALA A 367 -22.80 9.42 -19.17
N SER A 368 -23.77 8.69 -18.62
CA SER A 368 -23.60 7.28 -18.26
C SER A 368 -23.44 6.38 -19.47
N GLU A 369 -24.12 6.63 -20.60
CA GLU A 369 -23.95 5.88 -21.85
C GLU A 369 -22.51 5.92 -22.39
N LYS A 370 -21.80 7.04 -22.16
CA LYS A 370 -20.39 7.20 -22.52
C LYS A 370 -19.49 6.51 -21.49
N TYR A 371 -19.70 6.83 -20.21
CA TYR A 371 -18.77 6.49 -19.13
C TYR A 371 -18.88 5.03 -18.64
N VAL A 372 -19.98 4.33 -18.93
CA VAL A 372 -20.12 2.88 -18.64
C VAL A 372 -19.19 2.01 -19.50
N GLN A 373 -18.72 2.53 -20.64
CA GLN A 373 -17.73 1.87 -21.49
C GLN A 373 -16.29 2.07 -20.99
N GLU A 374 -16.08 3.00 -20.06
CA GLU A 374 -14.77 3.27 -19.46
C GLU A 374 -14.56 2.40 -18.19
N LYS A 375 -13.30 2.11 -17.88
CA LYS A 375 -12.95 1.40 -16.63
C LYS A 375 -13.28 2.31 -15.45
N ALA A 376 -13.92 1.77 -14.41
CA ALA A 376 -14.22 2.53 -13.21
C ALA A 376 -12.93 3.07 -12.56
N TRP A 377 -13.03 4.26 -11.96
CA TRP A 377 -11.93 4.90 -11.25
C TRP A 377 -11.50 4.05 -10.04
N ARG A 378 -10.19 4.01 -9.76
CA ARG A 378 -9.59 3.28 -8.63
C ARG A 378 -8.51 4.12 -7.96
N ASN A 379 -8.32 3.90 -6.66
CA ASN A 379 -7.31 4.61 -5.87
C ASN A 379 -5.91 4.29 -6.37
N ALA A 380 -5.05 5.30 -6.46
CA ALA A 380 -3.62 5.10 -6.65
C ALA A 380 -2.99 4.46 -5.40
N THR A 381 -2.02 3.55 -5.60
CA THR A 381 -1.22 2.97 -4.53
C THR A 381 0.00 3.85 -4.22
N TRP A 382 0.36 3.97 -2.94
CA TRP A 382 1.40 4.89 -2.44
C TRP A 382 2.45 4.17 -1.59
N ARG A 383 3.63 4.78 -1.42
CA ARG A 383 4.82 4.20 -0.76
C ARG A 383 5.61 5.27 -0.04
N GLY A 384 6.29 4.89 1.04
CA GLY A 384 7.33 5.71 1.67
C GLY A 384 8.69 5.60 0.96
N GLU A 385 9.66 6.36 1.46
CA GLU A 385 11.07 6.31 1.03
C GLU A 385 11.77 4.99 1.41
N ASP A 386 11.15 4.18 2.28
CA ASP A 386 11.66 2.92 2.83
C ASP A 386 11.33 1.67 1.99
N GLY A 387 10.60 1.82 0.88
CA GLY A 387 10.19 0.70 0.01
C GLY A 387 8.96 -0.07 0.48
N SER A 388 8.33 0.31 1.60
CA SER A 388 7.20 -0.40 2.21
C SER A 388 5.97 -0.57 1.30
N LEU A 389 4.98 -1.34 1.77
CA LEU A 389 3.67 -1.46 1.12
C LEU A 389 3.15 -0.03 0.83
N ARG A 390 2.76 0.26 -0.43
CA ARG A 390 1.91 -0.63 -1.25
C ARG A 390 2.42 -0.89 -2.69
N GLU A 391 3.08 -2.00 -3.09
CA GLU A 391 3.89 -3.08 -2.46
C GLU A 391 5.07 -3.48 -3.40
N CYS A 392 6.33 -3.57 -2.92
CA CYS A 392 7.54 -3.46 -3.79
C CYS A 392 8.16 -4.78 -4.30
N TRP A 393 9.21 -4.68 -5.13
CA TRP A 393 9.93 -5.80 -5.77
C TRP A 393 10.96 -6.49 -4.86
N GLU A 394 11.39 -5.86 -3.76
CA GLU A 394 12.34 -6.40 -2.75
C GLU A 394 11.88 -7.73 -2.10
N GLN A 395 10.65 -8.18 -2.38
CA GLN A 395 10.07 -9.43 -1.89
C GLN A 395 10.89 -10.68 -2.21
N GLY A 396 11.63 -10.71 -3.33
CA GLY A 396 12.54 -11.83 -3.61
C GLY A 396 13.64 -11.94 -2.56
N VAL A 397 14.22 -10.80 -2.19
CA VAL A 397 15.30 -10.66 -1.20
C VAL A 397 14.80 -10.98 0.21
N ALA A 398 13.62 -10.46 0.57
CA ALA A 398 12.96 -10.77 1.84
C ALA A 398 12.60 -12.25 1.95
N ALA A 399 12.06 -12.85 0.88
CA ALA A 399 11.75 -14.27 0.83
C ALA A 399 13.00 -15.16 0.93
N ASP A 400 14.11 -14.77 0.30
CA ASP A 400 15.40 -15.46 0.45
C ASP A 400 15.96 -15.33 1.88
N ALA A 401 15.83 -14.16 2.52
CA ALA A 401 16.26 -13.96 3.91
C ALA A 401 15.44 -14.79 4.90
N ILE A 402 14.12 -14.83 4.75
CA ILE A 402 13.20 -15.68 5.53
C ILE A 402 13.47 -17.16 5.25
N ALA A 403 13.76 -17.54 4.00
CA ALA A 403 14.15 -18.90 3.67
C ALA A 403 15.48 -19.29 4.34
N GLU A 404 16.51 -18.44 4.31
CA GLU A 404 17.78 -18.71 4.99
C GLU A 404 17.64 -18.75 6.52
N LEU A 405 16.78 -17.91 7.11
CA LEU A 405 16.55 -17.84 8.55
C LEU A 405 15.64 -18.98 9.06
N GLU A 406 14.40 -19.02 8.63
CA GLU A 406 13.38 -19.89 9.24
C GLU A 406 13.26 -21.25 8.57
N PHE A 407 13.52 -21.31 7.26
CA PHE A 407 13.26 -22.46 6.41
C PHE A 407 14.52 -22.91 5.63
N PRO A 408 15.71 -23.04 6.28
CA PRO A 408 16.99 -23.17 5.59
C PRO A 408 17.02 -24.34 4.61
N GLU A 409 16.26 -25.42 4.87
CA GLU A 409 16.08 -26.57 3.99
C GLU A 409 15.48 -26.24 2.60
N TYR A 410 14.81 -25.09 2.44
CA TYR A 410 14.26 -24.58 1.18
C TYR A 410 15.11 -23.46 0.54
N SER A 411 16.14 -22.97 1.23
CA SER A 411 17.09 -21.99 0.69
C SER A 411 18.09 -22.62 -0.28
N VAL A 412 18.81 -21.80 -1.06
CA VAL A 412 19.97 -22.21 -1.87
C VAL A 412 21.01 -22.99 -1.04
N TYR A 413 21.14 -22.66 0.24
CA TYR A 413 22.14 -23.22 1.13
C TYR A 413 21.68 -24.49 1.86
N GLY A 414 20.43 -24.93 1.66
CA GLY A 414 19.81 -26.07 2.36
C GLY A 414 20.68 -27.31 2.48
N TYR A 415 20.60 -27.93 3.66
CA TYR A 415 21.49 -29.00 4.14
C TYR A 415 20.67 -30.22 4.60
N ASP A 416 21.08 -31.40 4.11
CA ASP A 416 20.61 -32.71 4.55
C ASP A 416 21.72 -33.73 4.31
N GLU A 417 21.93 -34.62 5.30
CA GLU A 417 22.93 -35.69 5.27
C GLU A 417 22.46 -36.92 4.45
N SER A 418 21.20 -36.94 3.98
CA SER A 418 20.60 -38.13 3.35
C SER A 418 20.16 -37.97 1.88
N THR A 419 19.57 -36.85 1.45
CA THR A 419 19.07 -36.67 0.06
C THR A 419 19.01 -35.24 -0.50
N MET A 420 18.73 -34.20 0.30
CA MET A 420 18.16 -32.95 -0.24
C MET A 420 19.15 -32.01 -0.92
N LYS A 421 19.32 -32.19 -2.23
CA LYS A 421 19.81 -31.14 -3.12
C LYS A 421 18.75 -30.03 -3.21
N PRO A 422 19.07 -28.74 -3.06
CA PRO A 422 18.16 -27.67 -3.42
C PRO A 422 17.74 -27.84 -4.88
N PHE A 423 16.46 -27.57 -5.14
CA PHE A 423 15.83 -27.76 -6.45
C PHE A 423 15.66 -29.22 -6.92
N SER A 424 16.02 -30.26 -6.14
CA SER A 424 15.59 -31.63 -6.47
C SER A 424 14.15 -31.87 -6.04
N TYR A 425 13.23 -31.73 -6.99
CA TYR A 425 11.79 -31.80 -6.76
C TYR A 425 11.12 -32.95 -7.54
N PRO A 426 10.03 -33.55 -7.02
CA PRO A 426 9.39 -33.24 -5.73
C PRO A 426 10.24 -33.67 -4.53
N CYS A 427 10.27 -32.83 -3.50
CA CYS A 427 10.90 -33.16 -2.22
C CYS A 427 10.25 -34.43 -1.63
N PRO A 428 11.03 -35.47 -1.26
CA PRO A 428 10.50 -36.67 -0.61
C PRO A 428 9.63 -36.31 0.60
N THR A 429 8.46 -36.95 0.73
CA THR A 429 7.52 -36.66 1.82
C THR A 429 8.10 -36.96 3.20
N SER A 430 9.06 -37.89 3.30
CA SER A 430 9.84 -38.18 4.52
C SER A 430 10.83 -37.07 4.92
N ALA A 431 11.13 -36.13 4.03
CA ALA A 431 12.12 -35.07 4.25
C ALA A 431 11.48 -33.67 4.45
N ARG A 432 10.16 -33.54 4.21
CA ARG A 432 9.41 -32.30 4.48
C ARG A 432 9.27 -32.06 5.98
N LYS A 433 10.10 -31.19 6.57
CA LYS A 433 10.04 -30.85 8.01
C LYS A 433 8.91 -29.87 8.34
N ARG A 434 8.78 -28.76 7.57
CA ARG A 434 7.73 -27.71 7.72
C ARG A 434 7.40 -27.10 6.36
N ILE A 435 6.18 -26.57 6.17
CA ILE A 435 5.81 -25.83 4.96
C ILE A 435 6.26 -24.37 5.12
N PRO A 436 7.03 -23.79 4.17
CA PRO A 436 7.55 -22.42 4.26
C PRO A 436 6.50 -21.39 3.82
N LEU A 437 5.38 -21.29 4.56
CA LEU A 437 4.18 -20.56 4.14
C LEU A 437 4.46 -19.10 3.72
N GLN A 438 5.27 -18.37 4.50
CA GLN A 438 5.65 -16.98 4.20
C GLN A 438 6.39 -16.86 2.86
N VAL A 439 7.36 -17.75 2.58
CA VAL A 439 8.09 -17.79 1.31
C VAL A 439 7.14 -18.08 0.14
N ILE A 440 6.18 -18.99 0.34
CA ILE A 440 5.15 -19.30 -0.66
C ILE A 440 4.21 -18.12 -0.88
N GLN A 441 3.85 -17.36 0.17
CA GLN A 441 3.04 -16.14 0.07
C GLN A 441 3.75 -15.05 -0.73
N PHE A 442 5.06 -14.82 -0.52
CA PHE A 442 5.83 -13.90 -1.38
C PHE A 442 5.88 -14.38 -2.83
N GLY A 443 6.08 -15.68 -3.08
CA GLY A 443 6.02 -16.25 -4.42
C GLY A 443 4.66 -16.07 -5.11
N LEU A 444 3.55 -16.32 -4.39
CA LEU A 444 2.19 -16.06 -4.88
C LEU A 444 1.97 -14.58 -5.17
N SER A 445 2.37 -13.71 -4.26
CA SER A 445 2.26 -12.25 -4.38
C SER A 445 2.99 -11.74 -5.65
N ALA A 446 4.20 -12.25 -5.90
CA ALA A 446 4.98 -11.94 -7.09
C ALA A 446 4.35 -12.47 -8.40
N ALA A 447 3.76 -13.67 -8.37
CA ALA A 447 3.07 -14.27 -9.51
C ALA A 447 1.76 -13.56 -9.86
N VAL A 448 0.98 -13.11 -8.86
CA VAL A 448 -0.26 -12.34 -9.06
C VAL A 448 0.02 -10.99 -9.71
N ARG A 449 1.16 -10.36 -9.40
CA ARG A 449 1.61 -9.10 -10.02
C ARG A 449 2.53 -9.30 -11.23
N GLN A 450 2.46 -10.46 -11.89
CA GLN A 450 3.20 -10.69 -13.14
C GLN A 450 2.68 -9.73 -14.24
N SER A 451 3.61 -9.06 -14.93
CA SER A 451 3.32 -8.20 -16.08
C SER A 451 3.01 -9.04 -17.34
N PRO A 452 2.30 -8.48 -18.34
CA PRO A 452 1.95 -9.22 -19.56
C PRO A 452 3.14 -9.71 -20.39
N ASP A 453 4.32 -9.10 -20.24
CA ASP A 453 5.57 -9.54 -20.87
C ASP A 453 6.25 -10.72 -20.13
N GLY A 454 5.75 -11.09 -18.94
CA GLY A 454 6.15 -12.27 -18.18
C GLY A 454 6.99 -12.01 -16.94
N ARG A 455 7.38 -10.76 -16.63
CA ARG A 455 8.15 -10.47 -15.41
C ARG A 455 7.27 -10.48 -14.15
N LEU A 456 7.72 -11.12 -13.08
CA LEU A 456 7.07 -11.18 -11.76
C LEU A 456 7.19 -9.83 -11.04
N SER A 457 6.21 -9.45 -10.21
CA SER A 457 6.26 -8.23 -9.39
C SER A 457 6.41 -6.90 -10.17
N GLN A 458 5.99 -6.83 -11.44
CA GLN A 458 6.39 -5.75 -12.37
C GLN A 458 5.28 -4.81 -12.82
N GLN A 459 4.10 -4.91 -12.20
CA GLN A 459 3.10 -3.84 -12.24
C GLN A 459 3.36 -2.88 -11.08
N ILE A 460 4.26 -1.91 -11.30
CA ILE A 460 4.65 -0.89 -10.31
C ILE A 460 4.27 0.48 -10.87
N ASN A 461 3.31 1.16 -10.21
CA ASN A 461 2.94 2.55 -10.45
C ASN A 461 2.46 2.86 -11.89
N ASP A 462 1.52 2.07 -12.43
CA ASP A 462 0.96 2.19 -13.80
C ASP A 462 2.01 2.20 -14.93
N GLY A 463 3.23 1.77 -14.62
CA GLY A 463 4.33 1.53 -15.54
C GLY A 463 4.89 0.13 -15.37
N LEU A 464 5.69 -0.28 -16.34
CA LEU A 464 6.62 -1.39 -16.14
C LEU A 464 7.83 -0.83 -15.41
N ASP A 465 8.35 -1.59 -14.45
CA ASP A 465 9.69 -1.34 -13.95
C ASP A 465 10.69 -1.33 -15.13
N GLY A 466 11.64 -0.40 -15.06
CA GLY A 466 12.65 -0.18 -16.08
C GLY A 466 13.75 -1.25 -16.08
N ALA A 467 13.82 -2.11 -15.06
CA ALA A 467 14.74 -3.23 -14.99
C ALA A 467 14.15 -4.53 -15.57
N SER A 468 14.98 -5.25 -16.32
CA SER A 468 14.64 -6.54 -16.93
C SER A 468 14.82 -7.73 -15.99
N LEU A 469 15.53 -7.56 -14.87
CA LEU A 469 15.98 -8.67 -14.03
C LEU A 469 15.39 -8.66 -12.61
N ASP A 470 14.85 -7.55 -12.12
CA ASP A 470 14.42 -7.40 -10.72
C ASP A 470 13.28 -8.36 -10.37
N GLY A 471 12.34 -8.56 -11.31
CA GLY A 471 11.27 -9.56 -11.16
C GLY A 471 11.78 -11.00 -11.00
N ALA A 472 12.96 -11.33 -11.53
CA ALA A 472 13.53 -12.67 -11.39
C ALA A 472 13.97 -12.98 -9.95
N SER A 473 14.17 -11.98 -9.08
CA SER A 473 14.54 -12.16 -7.67
C SER A 473 13.50 -12.99 -6.91
N ALA A 474 12.21 -12.74 -7.15
CA ALA A 474 11.11 -13.52 -6.57
C ALA A 474 10.98 -14.93 -7.16
N GLY A 475 11.71 -15.24 -8.23
CA GLY A 475 11.61 -16.51 -8.95
C GLY A 475 12.01 -17.74 -8.12
N LEU A 476 12.90 -17.60 -7.13
CA LEU A 476 13.21 -18.69 -6.20
C LEU A 476 12.01 -19.02 -5.31
N ALA A 477 11.34 -18.02 -4.74
CA ALA A 477 10.14 -18.18 -3.94
C ALA A 477 8.97 -18.79 -4.75
N VAL A 478 8.79 -18.36 -6.01
CA VAL A 478 7.81 -18.97 -6.94
C VAL A 478 8.14 -20.45 -7.21
N LEU A 479 9.41 -20.80 -7.40
CA LEU A 479 9.83 -22.19 -7.57
C LEU A 479 9.60 -23.02 -6.29
N VAL A 480 9.90 -22.50 -5.10
CA VAL A 480 9.59 -23.18 -3.82
C VAL A 480 8.09 -23.45 -3.72
N GLY A 481 7.24 -22.45 -3.95
CA GLY A 481 5.79 -22.63 -3.92
C GLY A 481 5.28 -23.67 -4.91
N LYS A 482 5.77 -23.65 -6.16
CA LYS A 482 5.42 -24.62 -7.22
C LYS A 482 5.57 -26.07 -6.78
N TYR A 483 6.62 -26.41 -6.03
CA TYR A 483 6.97 -27.80 -5.72
C TYR A 483 6.64 -28.23 -4.29
N VAL A 484 6.29 -27.30 -3.40
CA VAL A 484 5.89 -27.59 -2.02
C VAL A 484 4.37 -27.60 -1.86
N ASP A 485 3.67 -26.64 -2.49
CA ASP A 485 2.20 -26.58 -2.49
C ASP A 485 1.59 -27.20 -3.74
N ASN A 486 0.49 -27.94 -3.56
CA ASN A 486 -0.25 -28.56 -4.66
C ASN A 486 -1.38 -27.66 -5.17
N SER A 487 -1.90 -26.72 -4.37
CA SER A 487 -3.06 -25.89 -4.74
C SER A 487 -2.74 -24.85 -5.81
N TYR A 488 -1.52 -24.31 -5.82
CA TYR A 488 -1.07 -23.31 -6.79
C TYR A 488 0.10 -23.79 -7.68
N SER A 489 0.42 -25.09 -7.68
CA SER A 489 1.57 -25.67 -8.39
C SER A 489 1.62 -25.29 -9.88
N ASP A 490 0.53 -25.50 -10.62
CA ASP A 490 0.45 -25.17 -12.06
C ASP A 490 0.53 -23.66 -12.33
N TYR A 491 -0.09 -22.86 -11.45
CA TYR A 491 -0.10 -21.40 -11.57
C TYR A 491 1.30 -20.80 -11.36
N LEU A 492 1.97 -21.19 -10.28
CA LEU A 492 3.35 -20.80 -9.96
C LEU A 492 4.34 -21.38 -10.99
N GLY A 493 4.09 -22.59 -11.48
CA GLY A 493 4.85 -23.20 -12.57
C GLY A 493 4.80 -22.41 -13.87
N LYS A 494 3.60 -21.93 -14.25
CA LYS A 494 3.42 -21.03 -15.40
C LYS A 494 4.07 -19.67 -15.17
N ALA A 495 3.93 -19.10 -13.96
CA ALA A 495 4.52 -17.81 -13.62
C ALA A 495 6.07 -17.85 -13.70
N ALA A 496 6.71 -18.90 -13.16
CA ALA A 496 8.15 -19.10 -13.29
C ALA A 496 8.59 -19.28 -14.75
N LEU A 497 7.85 -20.05 -15.55
CA LEU A 497 8.17 -20.22 -16.98
C LEU A 497 8.07 -18.90 -17.76
N ASN A 498 7.06 -18.07 -17.48
CA ASN A 498 6.90 -16.75 -18.08
C ASN A 498 8.09 -15.83 -17.74
N GLN A 499 8.52 -15.80 -16.47
CA GLN A 499 9.69 -15.02 -16.04
C GLN A 499 10.97 -15.49 -16.74
N LEU A 500 11.17 -16.81 -16.84
CA LEU A 500 12.33 -17.37 -17.53
C LEU A 500 12.31 -17.00 -19.02
N ASN A 501 11.15 -17.11 -19.68
CA ASN A 501 11.00 -16.76 -21.09
C ASN A 501 11.31 -15.28 -21.34
N TYR A 502 10.85 -14.37 -20.48
CA TYR A 502 11.22 -12.96 -20.59
C TYR A 502 12.74 -12.78 -20.50
N VAL A 503 13.38 -13.35 -19.47
CA VAL A 503 14.81 -13.18 -19.19
C VAL A 503 15.69 -13.77 -20.30
N LEU A 504 15.27 -14.88 -20.91
CA LEU A 504 15.99 -15.51 -22.00
C LEU A 504 15.75 -14.83 -23.36
N TYR A 505 14.51 -14.46 -23.69
CA TYR A 505 14.10 -14.16 -25.07
C TYR A 505 13.54 -12.75 -25.29
N THR A 506 13.20 -12.01 -24.24
CA THR A 506 12.59 -10.66 -24.33
C THR A 506 13.52 -9.56 -23.81
N ALA A 507 14.28 -9.83 -22.75
CA ALA A 507 15.23 -8.88 -22.17
C ALA A 507 16.31 -8.44 -23.18
N PRO A 508 16.67 -7.15 -23.28
CA PRO A 508 17.66 -6.68 -24.25
C PRO A 508 19.02 -7.33 -24.08
N ARG A 509 19.78 -7.50 -25.17
CA ARG A 509 21.13 -8.07 -25.15
C ARG A 509 22.21 -7.03 -25.45
N THR A 510 23.26 -7.02 -24.65
CA THR A 510 24.50 -6.23 -24.89
C THR A 510 25.27 -6.78 -26.09
N SER A 511 26.28 -6.04 -26.56
CA SER A 511 27.18 -6.46 -27.64
C SER A 511 27.90 -7.80 -27.38
N THR A 512 28.10 -8.17 -26.12
CA THR A 512 28.74 -9.43 -25.69
C THR A 512 27.75 -10.59 -25.51
N GLY A 513 26.44 -10.33 -25.68
CA GLY A 513 25.37 -11.31 -25.46
C GLY A 513 24.81 -11.36 -24.02
N ALA A 514 25.32 -10.51 -23.11
CA ALA A 514 24.80 -10.43 -21.75
C ALA A 514 23.34 -9.91 -21.74
N ILE A 515 22.54 -10.38 -20.78
CA ILE A 515 21.22 -9.85 -20.50
C ILE A 515 21.41 -8.44 -19.92
N SER A 516 20.84 -7.43 -20.55
CA SER A 516 20.82 -6.08 -19.99
C SER A 516 20.03 -6.07 -18.71
N HIS A 517 20.52 -5.36 -17.69
CA HIS A 517 19.74 -5.11 -16.49
C HIS A 517 18.54 -4.19 -16.78
N ARG A 518 18.57 -3.37 -17.85
CA ARG A 518 17.50 -2.42 -18.19
C ARG A 518 16.69 -2.88 -19.40
N ALA A 519 15.37 -2.69 -19.34
CA ALA A 519 14.42 -3.10 -20.38
C ALA A 519 14.46 -2.21 -21.64
N THR A 520 15.00 -0.99 -21.56
CA THR A 520 15.01 0.00 -22.65
C THR A 520 16.41 0.38 -23.14
N THR A 521 17.46 0.00 -22.43
CA THR A 521 18.86 0.31 -22.77
C THR A 521 19.74 -0.93 -22.64
N LYS A 522 20.97 -0.88 -23.14
CA LYS A 522 21.97 -1.95 -22.98
C LYS A 522 23.00 -1.54 -21.94
N SER A 523 22.87 -2.08 -20.72
CA SER A 523 23.75 -1.74 -19.60
C SER A 523 23.92 -2.89 -18.63
N TYR A 524 25.14 -3.00 -18.09
CA TYR A 524 25.49 -3.88 -16.98
C TYR A 524 25.40 -3.07 -15.68
N TRP A 525 24.67 -3.59 -14.71
CA TRP A 525 24.56 -3.07 -13.34
C TRP A 525 24.94 -4.22 -12.40
N ALA A 526 25.79 -4.00 -11.40
CA ALA A 526 26.31 -5.08 -10.56
C ALA A 526 25.20 -5.90 -9.85
N ASP A 527 24.08 -5.23 -9.54
CA ASP A 527 22.83 -5.72 -8.91
C ASP A 527 22.22 -6.92 -9.65
N ALA A 528 22.25 -6.86 -10.99
CA ALA A 528 21.71 -7.86 -11.91
C ALA A 528 22.17 -9.30 -11.60
N VAL A 529 23.37 -9.41 -11.05
CA VAL A 529 24.03 -10.68 -10.74
C VAL A 529 23.32 -11.42 -9.62
N TYR A 530 22.74 -10.72 -8.64
CA TYR A 530 21.89 -11.34 -7.63
C TYR A 530 20.46 -11.54 -8.14
N VAL A 531 19.84 -10.48 -8.65
CA VAL A 531 18.39 -10.52 -8.94
C VAL A 531 18.04 -11.42 -10.13
N GLY A 532 18.94 -11.57 -11.10
CA GLY A 532 18.68 -12.31 -12.34
C GLY A 532 19.19 -13.76 -12.37
N PHE A 533 20.49 -13.96 -12.16
CA PHE A 533 21.16 -15.20 -12.59
C PHE A 533 20.94 -16.42 -11.66
N PRO A 534 20.85 -16.27 -10.32
CA PRO A 534 20.41 -17.33 -9.42
C PRO A 534 19.08 -17.96 -9.82
N PHE A 535 18.11 -17.19 -10.31
CA PHE A 535 16.83 -17.74 -10.78
C PHE A 535 17.00 -18.63 -12.03
N ILE A 536 17.81 -18.21 -13.01
CA ILE A 536 18.10 -19.03 -14.19
C ILE A 536 18.77 -20.35 -13.77
N ALA A 537 19.73 -20.30 -12.84
CA ALA A 537 20.39 -21.48 -12.31
C ALA A 537 19.41 -22.38 -11.53
N ALA A 538 18.57 -21.80 -10.66
CA ALA A 538 17.57 -22.50 -9.86
C ALA A 538 16.56 -23.23 -10.75
N TYR A 539 16.05 -22.57 -11.80
CA TYR A 539 15.18 -23.19 -12.79
C TYR A 539 15.89 -24.31 -13.56
N GLY A 540 17.16 -24.10 -13.93
CA GLY A 540 18.02 -25.11 -14.55
C GLY A 540 18.16 -26.37 -13.68
N ALA A 541 18.52 -26.21 -12.42
CA ALA A 541 18.61 -27.31 -11.45
C ALA A 541 17.25 -28.00 -11.24
N ALA A 542 16.16 -27.23 -11.09
CA ALA A 542 14.80 -27.72 -10.91
C ALA A 542 14.23 -28.51 -12.11
N THR A 543 14.88 -28.43 -13.27
CA THR A 543 14.47 -29.10 -14.51
C THR A 543 15.53 -30.02 -15.12
N GLY A 544 16.68 -30.20 -14.44
CA GLY A 544 17.80 -30.98 -14.97
C GLY A 544 18.46 -30.37 -16.22
N ASN A 545 18.26 -29.08 -16.48
CA ASN A 545 18.67 -28.41 -17.71
C ASN A 545 20.05 -27.75 -17.57
N GLN A 546 21.09 -28.48 -17.97
CA GLN A 546 22.48 -28.00 -17.96
C GLN A 546 22.69 -26.72 -18.80
N THR A 547 21.92 -26.50 -19.87
CA THR A 547 22.03 -25.30 -20.69
C THR A 547 21.66 -24.04 -19.89
N LEU A 548 20.66 -24.11 -19.01
CA LEU A 548 20.30 -22.97 -18.14
C LEU A 548 21.36 -22.71 -17.06
N LEU A 549 21.99 -23.77 -16.52
CA LEU A 549 23.13 -23.64 -15.60
C LEU A 549 24.31 -22.94 -16.30
N GLN A 550 24.63 -23.35 -17.54
CA GLN A 550 25.69 -22.74 -18.35
C GLN A 550 25.37 -21.28 -18.71
N VAL A 551 24.12 -20.96 -19.07
CA VAL A 551 23.68 -19.57 -19.31
C VAL A 551 23.90 -18.72 -18.07
N SER A 552 23.48 -19.18 -16.88
CA SER A 552 23.67 -18.44 -15.62
C SER A 552 25.14 -18.18 -15.30
N TYR A 553 26.01 -19.17 -15.48
CA TYR A 553 27.46 -19.01 -15.38
C TYR A 553 27.99 -17.96 -16.38
N ASP A 554 27.62 -18.06 -17.66
CA ASP A 554 28.09 -17.12 -18.69
C ASP A 554 27.62 -15.69 -18.43
N GLN A 555 26.43 -15.49 -17.84
CA GLN A 555 25.99 -14.15 -17.44
C GLN A 555 26.88 -13.58 -16.32
N CYS A 556 27.22 -14.37 -15.30
CA CYS A 556 28.16 -13.95 -14.25
C CYS A 556 29.53 -13.56 -14.84
N ARG A 557 30.03 -14.35 -15.79
CA ARG A 557 31.29 -14.09 -16.49
C ARG A 557 31.25 -12.78 -17.28
N LEU A 558 30.23 -12.59 -18.11
CA LEU A 558 30.08 -11.40 -18.96
C LEU A 558 29.92 -10.11 -18.15
N TYR A 559 29.24 -10.17 -17.00
CA TYR A 559 29.14 -9.05 -16.08
C TYR A 559 30.48 -8.73 -15.41
N ARG A 560 31.23 -9.76 -14.97
CA ARG A 560 32.60 -9.57 -14.47
C ARG A 560 33.51 -8.95 -15.52
N ASP A 561 33.49 -9.46 -16.74
CA ASP A 561 34.34 -8.99 -17.84
C ASP A 561 34.06 -7.50 -18.19
N ALA A 562 32.84 -7.01 -17.96
CA ALA A 562 32.44 -5.62 -18.21
C ALA A 562 32.64 -4.66 -17.01
N LEU A 563 32.40 -5.12 -15.78
CA LEU A 563 32.36 -4.26 -14.57
C LEU A 563 33.63 -4.29 -13.73
N ARG A 564 34.45 -5.34 -13.81
CA ARG A 564 35.65 -5.50 -12.98
C ARG A 564 36.71 -4.44 -13.29
N ILE A 565 37.12 -3.68 -12.27
CA ILE A 565 38.21 -2.70 -12.35
C ILE A 565 39.52 -3.37 -11.92
N PRO A 566 40.45 -3.72 -12.85
CA PRO A 566 41.59 -4.61 -12.56
C PRO A 566 42.52 -4.11 -11.46
N GLU A 567 42.71 -2.80 -11.36
CA GLU A 567 43.60 -2.16 -10.39
C GLU A 567 43.04 -2.21 -8.96
N SER A 568 41.72 -2.32 -8.83
CA SER A 568 41.04 -2.33 -7.54
C SER A 568 40.72 -3.74 -7.02
N GLY A 569 40.61 -4.72 -7.92
CA GLY A 569 40.14 -6.08 -7.65
C GLY A 569 38.62 -6.23 -7.51
N ILE A 570 37.88 -5.12 -7.52
CA ILE A 570 36.42 -5.05 -7.32
C ILE A 570 35.73 -4.40 -8.52
N TRP A 571 34.40 -4.39 -8.51
CA TRP A 571 33.59 -4.00 -9.65
C TRP A 571 33.18 -2.54 -9.54
N ALA A 572 33.15 -1.86 -10.68
CA ALA A 572 32.41 -0.61 -10.85
C ALA A 572 30.91 -0.90 -10.90
N HIS A 573 30.10 0.13 -10.65
CA HIS A 573 28.66 0.00 -10.52
C HIS A 573 27.93 -0.20 -11.87
N ILE A 574 28.07 0.74 -12.84
CA ILE A 574 27.28 0.74 -14.08
C ILE A 574 28.14 0.94 -15.33
N PHE A 575 28.14 -0.03 -16.23
CA PHE A 575 28.71 0.09 -17.58
C PHE A 575 27.62 0.16 -18.66
N SER A 576 27.73 1.16 -19.54
CA SER A 576 26.79 1.41 -20.63
C SER A 576 27.35 0.85 -21.93
N ASP A 577 26.82 -0.30 -22.37
CA ASP A 577 27.18 -0.93 -23.64
C ASP A 577 26.81 -0.06 -24.85
N THR A 578 25.77 0.78 -24.71
CA THR A 578 25.40 1.75 -25.76
C THR A 578 26.39 2.91 -25.88
N LYS A 579 26.98 3.39 -24.78
CA LYS A 579 27.96 4.49 -24.79
C LYS A 579 29.41 4.01 -24.88
N GLN A 580 29.66 2.72 -24.63
CA GLN A 580 31.00 2.14 -24.43
C GLN A 580 31.79 2.85 -23.32
N SER A 581 31.09 3.24 -22.25
CA SER A 581 31.63 3.96 -21.10
C SER A 581 30.94 3.55 -19.81
N PHE A 582 31.59 3.78 -18.67
CA PHE A 582 30.92 3.73 -17.38
C PHE A 582 29.94 4.90 -17.25
N ASP A 583 28.70 4.60 -16.86
CA ASP A 583 27.74 5.60 -16.40
C ASP A 583 27.92 5.87 -14.89
N ASP A 584 28.38 4.85 -14.14
CA ASP A 584 29.00 5.00 -12.83
C ASP A 584 30.22 4.07 -12.73
N LYS A 585 31.42 4.66 -12.61
CA LYS A 585 32.68 3.92 -12.45
C LYS A 585 33.02 3.68 -10.96
N GLY A 586 32.32 4.32 -10.03
CA GLY A 586 32.66 4.27 -8.62
C GLY A 586 32.51 2.87 -8.04
N LEU A 587 33.35 2.58 -7.04
CA LEU A 587 33.42 1.26 -6.40
C LEU A 587 32.34 1.13 -5.31
N TRP A 588 31.08 1.08 -5.74
CA TRP A 588 29.90 1.05 -4.88
C TRP A 588 29.76 -0.28 -4.12
N ALA A 589 29.52 -0.20 -2.81
CA ALA A 589 29.58 -1.33 -1.90
C ALA A 589 28.40 -2.29 -2.04
N THR A 590 27.18 -1.79 -2.04
CA THR A 590 25.98 -2.64 -2.14
C THR A 590 25.93 -3.39 -3.47
N GLY A 591 26.25 -2.74 -4.61
CA GLY A 591 26.40 -3.43 -5.90
C GLY A 591 27.49 -4.51 -5.91
N ASN A 592 28.63 -4.31 -5.24
CA ASN A 592 29.65 -5.35 -5.09
C ASN A 592 29.18 -6.51 -4.18
N ALA A 593 28.43 -6.20 -3.11
CA ALA A 593 27.85 -7.20 -2.24
C ALA A 593 26.80 -8.05 -2.98
N TRP A 594 25.97 -7.41 -3.79
CA TRP A 594 25.05 -8.08 -4.71
C TRP A 594 25.78 -9.02 -5.68
N ALA A 595 26.82 -8.55 -6.35
CA ALA A 595 27.62 -9.37 -7.24
C ALA A 595 28.23 -10.59 -6.53
N ALA A 596 28.84 -10.40 -5.35
CA ALA A 596 29.45 -11.48 -4.59
C ALA A 596 28.43 -12.55 -4.16
N LYS A 597 27.28 -12.14 -3.61
CA LYS A 597 26.20 -13.04 -3.19
C LYS A 597 25.55 -13.75 -4.39
N GLY A 598 25.32 -13.04 -5.50
CA GLY A 598 24.74 -13.62 -6.72
C GLY A 598 25.63 -14.70 -7.33
N ILE A 599 26.93 -14.43 -7.47
CA ILE A 599 27.93 -15.42 -7.94
C ILE A 599 27.97 -16.63 -7.00
N LEU A 600 27.97 -16.40 -5.68
CA LEU A 600 27.94 -17.47 -4.68
C LEU A 600 26.67 -18.34 -4.81
N ASN A 601 25.50 -17.71 -4.98
CA ASN A 601 24.24 -18.42 -5.20
C ASN A 601 24.34 -19.30 -6.46
N VAL A 602 24.78 -18.76 -7.60
CA VAL A 602 24.95 -19.51 -8.85
C VAL A 602 25.92 -20.69 -8.69
N ALA A 603 27.09 -20.47 -8.07
CA ALA A 603 28.06 -21.53 -7.81
C ALA A 603 27.49 -22.65 -6.94
N THR A 604 26.78 -22.29 -5.86
CA THR A 604 26.12 -23.23 -4.95
C THR A 604 25.05 -24.06 -5.66
N ILE A 605 24.25 -23.43 -6.53
CA ILE A 605 23.19 -24.11 -7.30
C ILE A 605 23.81 -25.07 -8.33
N ILE A 606 24.82 -24.64 -9.07
CA ILE A 606 25.50 -25.48 -10.08
C ILE A 606 26.11 -26.71 -9.40
N GLU A 607 26.88 -26.54 -8.32
CA GLU A 607 27.52 -27.67 -7.64
C GLU A 607 26.48 -28.65 -7.06
N LYS A 608 25.46 -28.13 -6.36
CA LYS A 608 24.43 -28.96 -5.75
C LYS A 608 23.48 -29.62 -6.76
N SER A 609 23.38 -29.12 -8.00
CA SER A 609 22.62 -29.79 -9.08
C SER A 609 23.15 -31.21 -9.34
N GLY A 610 24.45 -31.44 -9.18
CA GLY A 610 25.15 -32.68 -9.54
C GLY A 610 25.48 -32.80 -11.03
N VAL A 611 25.32 -31.74 -11.81
CA VAL A 611 25.85 -31.65 -13.18
C VAL A 611 27.36 -31.34 -13.11
N ASN A 612 28.17 -32.04 -13.91
CA ASN A 612 29.63 -31.83 -13.88
C ASN A 612 30.02 -30.50 -14.57
N MET A 613 30.17 -29.45 -13.77
CA MET A 613 30.60 -28.11 -14.18
C MET A 613 31.69 -27.58 -13.25
N THR A 614 32.68 -28.44 -12.92
CA THR A 614 33.70 -28.17 -11.91
C THR A 614 34.57 -26.95 -12.22
N THR A 615 34.90 -26.72 -13.51
CA THR A 615 35.64 -25.52 -13.94
C THR A 615 34.83 -24.25 -13.68
N GLN A 616 33.56 -24.22 -14.10
CA GLN A 616 32.66 -23.08 -13.90
C GLN A 616 32.48 -22.75 -12.41
N VAL A 617 32.34 -23.77 -11.56
CA VAL A 617 32.27 -23.60 -10.10
C VAL A 617 33.60 -23.06 -9.54
N SER A 618 34.74 -23.54 -10.04
CA SER A 618 36.07 -23.01 -9.65
C SER A 618 36.23 -21.54 -10.02
N ASP A 619 35.81 -21.16 -11.23
CA ASP A 619 35.85 -19.78 -11.73
C ASP A 619 34.96 -18.86 -10.89
N LEU A 620 33.70 -19.24 -10.65
CA LEU A 620 32.77 -18.51 -9.80
C LEU A 620 33.32 -18.34 -8.37
N LYS A 621 33.87 -19.39 -7.75
CA LYS A 621 34.54 -19.29 -6.44
C LYS A 621 35.70 -18.29 -6.48
N GLY A 622 36.50 -18.29 -7.55
CA GLY A 622 37.55 -17.30 -7.76
C GLY A 622 37.01 -15.87 -7.78
N TRP A 623 35.89 -15.62 -8.46
CA TRP A 623 35.28 -14.30 -8.55
C TRP A 623 34.63 -13.82 -7.24
N VAL A 624 34.08 -14.73 -6.42
CA VAL A 624 33.68 -14.40 -5.05
C VAL A 624 34.90 -13.99 -4.21
N LYS A 625 36.02 -14.72 -4.31
CA LYS A 625 37.26 -14.36 -3.61
C LYS A 625 37.82 -13.01 -4.06
N GLU A 626 37.73 -12.65 -5.35
CA GLU A 626 38.13 -11.33 -5.84
C GLU A 626 37.37 -10.21 -5.10
N ILE A 627 36.04 -10.30 -5.04
CA ILE A 627 35.21 -9.26 -4.41
C ILE A 627 35.43 -9.25 -2.89
N LEU A 628 35.41 -10.40 -2.21
CA LEU A 628 35.62 -10.48 -0.76
C LEU A 628 37.00 -9.94 -0.34
N ASN A 629 38.07 -10.27 -1.07
CA ASN A 629 39.40 -9.73 -0.75
C ASN A 629 39.45 -8.21 -0.95
N GLY A 630 38.81 -7.69 -1.99
CA GLY A 630 38.81 -6.26 -2.27
C GLY A 630 37.90 -5.42 -1.36
N THR A 631 36.82 -5.98 -0.84
CA THR A 631 35.96 -5.30 0.17
C THR A 631 36.58 -5.38 1.57
N CYS A 632 37.06 -6.56 1.99
CA CYS A 632 37.74 -6.75 3.28
C CYS A 632 39.02 -5.91 3.43
N ALA A 633 39.71 -5.59 2.32
CA ALA A 633 40.88 -4.71 2.32
C ALA A 633 40.54 -3.21 2.47
N ARG A 634 39.26 -2.83 2.45
CA ARG A 634 38.78 -1.43 2.39
C ARG A 634 37.76 -1.08 3.47
N LEU A 635 37.72 -1.83 4.56
CA LEU A 635 36.88 -1.49 5.71
C LEU A 635 37.29 -0.13 6.31
N ASP A 636 36.31 0.63 6.79
CA ASP A 636 36.51 1.88 7.52
C ASP A 636 36.96 1.65 8.98
N SER A 637 37.07 2.74 9.75
CA SER A 637 37.45 2.68 11.17
C SER A 637 36.45 1.93 12.06
N ASP A 638 35.20 1.80 11.62
CA ASP A 638 34.13 1.10 12.31
C ASP A 638 34.05 -0.38 11.85
N ASN A 639 34.91 -0.82 10.94
CA ASN A 639 34.90 -2.13 10.26
C ASN A 639 33.68 -2.35 9.33
N LEU A 640 33.08 -1.28 8.81
CA LEU A 640 32.08 -1.34 7.73
C LEU A 640 32.76 -1.14 6.37
N VAL A 641 32.15 -1.69 5.31
CA VAL A 641 32.52 -1.35 3.92
C VAL A 641 31.96 0.05 3.61
N PRO A 642 32.79 1.03 3.20
CA PRO A 642 32.31 2.36 2.81
C PRO A 642 31.42 2.27 1.56
N ASN A 643 30.28 2.96 1.57
CA ASN A 643 29.29 2.99 0.47
C ASN A 643 29.96 3.16 -0.90
N TYR A 644 30.91 4.08 -1.02
CA TYR A 644 31.89 4.09 -2.11
C TYR A 644 33.31 3.86 -1.57
N MET A 645 33.91 2.74 -1.95
CA MET A 645 35.21 2.25 -1.47
C MET A 645 36.42 2.99 -2.05
N ASP A 646 36.20 3.88 -3.02
CA ASP A 646 37.19 4.78 -3.62
C ASP A 646 37.01 6.24 -3.19
N ASN A 647 36.13 6.49 -2.22
CA ASN A 647 35.73 7.82 -1.72
C ASN A 647 35.11 8.75 -2.80
N THR A 648 34.62 8.21 -3.93
CA THR A 648 34.00 9.01 -5.01
C THR A 648 32.50 9.30 -4.78
N GLY A 649 32.05 9.22 -3.52
CA GLY A 649 30.65 8.98 -3.13
C GLY A 649 29.59 9.81 -3.86
N ARG A 650 29.85 11.10 -4.08
CA ARG A 650 29.02 11.98 -4.90
C ARG A 650 29.88 12.59 -6.01
N PRO A 651 29.37 12.75 -7.25
CA PRO A 651 30.06 13.53 -8.28
C PRO A 651 30.36 14.96 -7.79
N GLY A 652 31.59 15.21 -7.35
CA GLY A 652 32.04 16.50 -6.81
C GLY A 652 32.11 16.64 -5.28
N THR A 653 31.88 15.60 -4.47
CA THR A 653 32.20 15.64 -3.02
C THR A 653 32.93 14.37 -2.54
N ASN A 654 33.69 14.49 -1.44
CA ASN A 654 34.47 13.40 -0.84
C ASN A 654 33.67 12.61 0.22
N ASP A 655 32.35 12.77 0.26
CA ASP A 655 31.51 12.24 1.35
C ASP A 655 31.08 10.81 1.04
N THR A 656 31.74 9.85 1.71
CA THR A 656 31.31 8.44 1.80
C THR A 656 31.00 8.11 3.26
N PHE A 657 30.24 7.05 3.50
CA PHE A 657 29.83 6.60 4.84
C PHE A 657 29.95 5.08 4.92
N GLY A 658 30.20 4.50 6.09
CA GLY A 658 30.15 3.05 6.28
C GLY A 658 28.74 2.52 6.00
N ASP A 659 28.60 1.57 5.07
CA ASP A 659 27.30 0.98 4.69
C ASP A 659 27.12 -0.37 5.37
N ALA A 660 26.31 -0.41 6.43
CA ALA A 660 26.05 -1.63 7.17
C ALA A 660 25.25 -2.67 6.36
N ALA A 661 24.48 -2.25 5.35
CA ALA A 661 23.75 -3.16 4.46
C ALA A 661 24.71 -3.96 3.58
N ALA A 662 25.54 -3.26 2.77
CA ALA A 662 26.57 -3.91 1.97
C ALA A 662 27.48 -4.80 2.82
N SER A 663 27.89 -4.29 3.98
CA SER A 663 28.73 -5.01 4.95
C SER A 663 28.07 -6.31 5.39
N ALA A 664 26.80 -6.28 5.81
CA ALA A 664 26.07 -7.46 6.23
C ALA A 664 26.03 -8.53 5.12
N LEU A 665 25.76 -8.14 3.87
CA LEU A 665 25.71 -9.09 2.76
C LEU A 665 27.10 -9.64 2.37
N ILE A 666 28.17 -8.85 2.49
CA ILE A 666 29.56 -9.32 2.33
C ILE A 666 29.90 -10.36 3.40
N ALA A 667 29.58 -10.09 4.67
CA ALA A 667 29.80 -11.05 5.76
C ALA A 667 28.94 -12.32 5.57
N ALA A 668 27.67 -12.19 5.18
CA ALA A 668 26.80 -13.31 4.82
C ALA A 668 27.43 -14.20 3.74
N THR A 669 27.96 -13.58 2.69
CA THR A 669 28.62 -14.25 1.56
C THR A 669 29.88 -14.99 2.03
N ALA A 670 30.71 -14.36 2.86
CA ALA A 670 31.92 -14.97 3.41
C ALA A 670 31.61 -16.19 4.31
N TYR A 671 30.65 -16.09 5.24
CA TYR A 671 30.24 -17.23 6.08
C TYR A 671 29.65 -18.38 5.26
N ARG A 672 28.76 -18.08 4.29
CA ARG A 672 28.19 -19.10 3.40
C ARG A 672 29.26 -19.79 2.56
N ALA A 673 30.20 -19.04 1.99
CA ALA A 673 31.30 -19.58 1.20
C ALA A 673 32.27 -20.43 2.04
N ALA A 674 32.61 -20.01 3.26
CA ALA A 674 33.42 -20.78 4.21
C ALA A 674 32.71 -22.05 4.70
N ASN A 675 31.39 -22.02 4.88
CA ASN A 675 30.60 -23.19 5.26
C ASN A 675 30.44 -24.20 4.11
N MET A 676 30.36 -23.73 2.85
CA MET A 676 30.23 -24.59 1.66
C MET A 676 31.58 -25.15 1.21
N TRP A 677 32.64 -24.34 1.22
CA TRP A 677 33.98 -24.71 0.74
C TRP A 677 35.09 -24.26 1.69
N PRO A 678 35.22 -24.87 2.88
CA PRO A 678 36.19 -24.46 3.91
C PRO A 678 37.66 -24.57 3.46
N THR A 679 37.97 -25.42 2.48
CA THR A 679 39.32 -25.52 1.87
C THR A 679 39.64 -24.36 0.94
N ASP A 680 38.62 -23.73 0.34
CA ASP A 680 38.77 -22.60 -0.57
C ASP A 680 38.71 -21.25 0.17
N PHE A 681 37.88 -21.16 1.20
CA PHE A 681 37.60 -19.96 1.99
C PHE A 681 38.01 -20.19 3.44
N GLY A 682 39.32 -20.11 3.70
CA GLY A 682 39.91 -20.26 5.04
C GLY A 682 39.65 -19.07 5.98
N SER A 683 40.26 -19.10 7.18
CA SER A 683 39.88 -18.22 8.30
C SER A 683 39.90 -16.72 7.95
N ALA A 684 40.83 -16.25 7.10
CA ALA A 684 40.91 -14.83 6.74
C ALA A 684 39.59 -14.23 6.22
N TYR A 685 38.73 -15.02 5.56
CA TYR A 685 37.40 -14.58 5.13
C TYR A 685 36.40 -14.51 6.30
N THR A 686 36.44 -15.48 7.22
CA THR A 686 35.58 -15.48 8.43
C THR A 686 36.04 -14.46 9.46
N ASP A 687 37.34 -14.22 9.58
CA ASP A 687 37.96 -13.20 10.44
C ASP A 687 37.55 -11.78 9.99
N CYS A 688 37.43 -11.56 8.68
CA CYS A 688 36.82 -10.34 8.12
C CYS A 688 35.31 -10.28 8.39
N ALA A 689 34.59 -11.37 8.14
CA ALA A 689 33.15 -11.45 8.37
C ALA A 689 32.77 -11.23 9.85
N ASP A 690 33.59 -11.70 10.80
CA ASP A 690 33.37 -11.52 12.23
C ASP A 690 33.51 -10.05 12.65
N LYS A 691 34.54 -9.33 12.16
CA LYS A 691 34.69 -7.89 12.38
C LYS A 691 33.48 -7.11 11.84
N ILE A 692 33.09 -7.41 10.61
CA ILE A 692 31.92 -6.80 9.98
C ILE A 692 30.67 -7.11 10.80
N LYS A 693 30.42 -8.38 11.14
CA LYS A 693 29.27 -8.81 11.94
C LYS A 693 29.23 -8.11 13.29
N GLU A 694 30.35 -7.99 14.00
CA GLU A 694 30.40 -7.29 15.29
C GLU A 694 30.02 -5.81 15.13
N SER A 695 30.49 -5.15 14.07
CA SER A 695 30.08 -3.78 13.75
C SER A 695 28.60 -3.71 13.38
N VAL A 696 28.15 -4.44 12.36
CA VAL A 696 26.75 -4.50 11.88
C VAL A 696 25.78 -4.78 13.03
N MET A 697 26.08 -5.73 13.93
CA MET A 697 25.24 -6.02 15.10
C MET A 697 25.25 -4.91 16.17
N ALA A 698 26.32 -4.12 16.27
CA ALA A 698 26.38 -2.91 17.10
C ALA A 698 25.72 -1.69 16.44
N LYS A 699 25.44 -1.77 15.13
CA LYS A 699 24.71 -0.80 14.30
C LYS A 699 23.22 -1.15 14.14
N ILE A 700 22.74 -2.21 14.80
CA ILE A 700 21.30 -2.44 15.00
C ILE A 700 20.83 -1.52 16.13
N THR A 701 19.88 -0.65 15.81
CA THR A 701 19.25 0.29 16.76
C THR A 701 18.40 -0.43 17.81
N ASP A 702 18.03 0.26 18.89
CA ASP A 702 17.11 -0.27 19.91
C ASP A 702 15.69 -0.60 19.35
N LEU A 703 15.37 -0.14 18.13
CA LEU A 703 14.15 -0.48 17.38
C LEU A 703 14.33 -1.72 16.48
N GLY A 704 15.48 -2.40 16.52
CA GLY A 704 15.76 -3.54 15.65
C GLY A 704 16.12 -3.16 14.20
N LEU A 705 16.29 -1.88 13.88
CA LEU A 705 16.62 -1.42 12.52
C LEU A 705 18.14 -1.31 12.33
N LEU A 706 18.66 -1.85 11.22
CA LEU A 706 20.06 -1.71 10.83
C LEU A 706 20.35 -0.30 10.25
N TYR A 707 21.34 0.41 10.80
CA TYR A 707 21.75 1.77 10.38
C TYR A 707 23.19 2.08 10.81
N PRO A 708 24.07 2.69 9.99
CA PRO A 708 23.84 3.37 8.71
C PRO A 708 23.70 2.42 7.52
N ILE A 709 22.89 2.79 6.54
CA ILE A 709 22.65 2.02 5.30
C ILE A 709 22.64 2.94 4.09
N VAL A 710 22.82 2.40 2.90
CA VAL A 710 22.59 3.13 1.64
C VAL A 710 21.09 3.38 1.40
N ASP A 711 20.74 4.51 0.78
CA ASP A 711 19.40 4.80 0.25
C ASP A 711 19.19 4.00 -1.04
N PRO A 712 18.20 3.07 -1.11
CA PRO A 712 18.03 2.17 -2.27
C PRO A 712 17.49 2.88 -3.53
N VAL A 713 16.97 4.11 -3.41
CA VAL A 713 16.49 4.93 -4.53
C VAL A 713 17.56 5.94 -4.98
N SER A 714 18.46 6.33 -4.07
CA SER A 714 19.54 7.29 -4.29
C SER A 714 20.87 6.75 -3.71
N TRP A 715 21.48 5.77 -4.36
CA TRP A 715 22.68 5.04 -3.87
C TRP A 715 23.91 5.90 -3.49
N HIS A 716 23.93 7.18 -3.84
CA HIS A 716 24.91 8.18 -3.38
C HIS A 716 24.60 8.78 -1.99
N LYS A 717 23.46 8.45 -1.38
CA LYS A 717 22.99 8.96 -0.08
C LYS A 717 22.92 7.85 0.96
N GLN A 718 22.98 8.26 2.22
CA GLN A 718 22.68 7.41 3.36
C GLN A 718 21.16 7.37 3.60
N GLY A 719 20.59 6.17 3.67
CA GLY A 719 19.18 5.93 3.96
C GLY A 719 18.90 5.87 5.46
N ILE A 720 17.61 5.91 5.80
CA ILE A 720 17.11 5.82 7.19
C ILE A 720 16.52 4.44 7.47
N LEU A 721 15.85 3.83 6.48
CA LEU A 721 15.30 2.48 6.49
C LEU A 721 15.30 1.92 5.07
N GLY A 722 15.39 0.59 4.93
CA GLY A 722 15.25 -0.11 3.65
C GLY A 722 15.09 -1.61 3.87
N THR A 723 14.16 -2.24 3.15
CA THR A 723 13.84 -3.68 3.27
C THR A 723 15.06 -4.54 2.93
N GLU A 724 15.75 -4.20 1.84
CA GLU A 724 17.00 -4.83 1.40
C GLU A 724 18.02 -4.91 2.55
N ALA A 725 18.27 -3.80 3.26
CA ALA A 725 19.23 -3.74 4.35
C ALA A 725 18.86 -4.65 5.54
N GLN A 726 17.57 -4.73 5.89
CA GLN A 726 17.14 -5.64 6.97
C GLN A 726 17.26 -7.11 6.52
N ALA A 727 16.92 -7.41 5.26
CA ALA A 727 17.10 -8.73 4.68
C ALA A 727 18.58 -9.15 4.68
N PHE A 728 19.52 -8.25 4.39
CA PHE A 728 20.95 -8.51 4.46
C PHE A 728 21.44 -8.76 5.89
N GLY A 729 20.95 -8.01 6.88
CA GLY A 729 21.21 -8.27 8.30
C GLY A 729 20.74 -9.67 8.73
N ILE A 730 19.53 -10.07 8.29
CA ILE A 730 18.98 -11.41 8.53
C ILE A 730 19.81 -12.50 7.84
N MET A 731 20.18 -12.31 6.56
CA MET A 731 21.04 -13.26 5.82
C MET A 731 22.41 -13.40 6.48
N MET A 732 23.01 -12.31 6.96
CA MET A 732 24.27 -12.33 7.71
C MET A 732 24.15 -13.18 8.97
N TYR A 733 23.09 -12.97 9.76
CA TYR A 733 22.84 -13.74 10.97
C TYR A 733 22.58 -15.22 10.67
N ALA A 734 21.77 -15.53 9.65
CA ALA A 734 21.50 -16.91 9.23
C ALA A 734 22.76 -17.63 8.73
N ALA A 735 23.59 -16.95 7.93
CA ALA A 735 24.86 -17.47 7.44
C ALA A 735 25.87 -17.70 8.58
N TRP A 736 26.03 -16.73 9.49
CA TRP A 736 26.86 -16.86 10.68
C TRP A 736 26.38 -18.01 11.56
N ARG A 737 25.08 -18.11 11.82
CA ARG A 737 24.47 -19.18 12.64
C ARG A 737 24.80 -20.56 12.07
N ASP A 738 24.70 -20.74 10.76
CA ASP A 738 24.91 -22.04 10.13
C ASP A 738 26.40 -22.39 10.07
N TRP A 739 27.27 -21.45 9.69
CA TRP A 739 28.73 -21.61 9.79
C TRP A 739 29.18 -21.90 11.22
N SER A 740 28.68 -21.13 12.18
CA SER A 740 28.98 -21.27 13.62
C SER A 740 28.49 -22.59 14.19
N LYS A 741 27.38 -23.16 13.71
CA LYS A 741 26.97 -24.54 14.06
C LYS A 741 27.94 -25.59 13.51
N SER A 742 28.32 -25.48 12.24
CA SER A 742 29.31 -26.36 11.62
C SER A 742 30.68 -26.29 12.31
N PHE A 743 31.07 -25.11 12.78
CA PHE A 743 32.33 -24.85 13.50
C PHE A 743 32.27 -25.29 14.98
N ASN A 744 31.17 -24.97 15.68
CA ASN A 744 30.98 -25.27 17.11
C ASN A 744 30.60 -26.72 17.41
N ALA A 745 30.56 -27.59 16.40
CA ALA A 745 30.87 -29.01 16.57
C ALA A 745 32.21 -29.22 17.35
N GLY A 746 33.07 -28.20 17.41
CA GLY A 746 34.06 -28.02 18.47
C GLY A 746 34.14 -26.61 19.11
N ARG A 747 33.28 -26.33 20.11
CA ARG A 747 33.47 -25.45 21.31
C ARG A 747 32.85 -24.02 21.36
N PHE A 748 32.15 -23.83 22.49
CA PHE A 748 31.84 -22.58 23.23
C PHE A 748 30.63 -21.71 22.86
N SER A 749 30.11 -21.05 23.91
CA SER A 749 28.83 -20.36 23.99
C SER A 749 29.01 -18.86 24.24
N LEU A 750 28.22 -18.02 23.55
CA LEU A 750 28.03 -16.61 23.89
C LEU A 750 26.53 -16.25 23.94
N LYS A 751 26.21 -15.15 24.64
CA LYS A 751 24.86 -14.85 25.16
C LYS A 751 23.83 -14.61 24.04
N VAL A 752 22.84 -15.50 23.98
CA VAL A 752 21.86 -15.61 22.88
C VAL A 752 20.78 -14.51 22.87
N ASN A 753 20.55 -13.82 23.99
CA ASN A 753 19.30 -13.07 24.23
C ASN A 753 18.97 -11.94 23.22
N ARG A 754 19.94 -11.17 22.71
CA ARG A 754 19.64 -10.09 21.74
C ARG A 754 19.32 -10.60 20.34
N ALA A 755 20.06 -11.61 19.87
CA ALA A 755 19.80 -12.22 18.57
C ALA A 755 18.49 -13.03 18.56
N HIS A 756 18.13 -13.63 19.70
CA HIS A 756 16.82 -14.27 19.83
C HIS A 756 15.69 -13.26 19.73
N GLN A 757 15.83 -12.08 20.33
CA GLN A 757 14.84 -11.00 20.29
C GLN A 757 14.63 -10.48 18.85
N PHE A 758 15.71 -10.08 18.17
CA PHE A 758 15.69 -9.70 16.74
C PHE A 758 15.06 -10.80 15.84
N SER A 759 15.29 -12.09 16.13
CA SER A 759 14.63 -13.17 15.40
C SER A 759 13.17 -13.43 15.81
N HIS A 760 12.76 -13.09 17.03
CA HIS A 760 11.39 -13.29 17.52
C HIS A 760 10.47 -12.23 16.95
N ASP A 761 10.90 -10.96 17.01
CA ASP A 761 10.13 -9.80 16.56
C ASP A 761 9.86 -9.87 15.04
N VAL A 762 10.82 -10.41 14.26
CA VAL A 762 10.65 -10.66 12.81
C VAL A 762 9.79 -11.90 12.53
N SER A 763 9.96 -13.01 13.28
CA SER A 763 9.27 -14.28 12.98
C SER A 763 7.80 -14.33 13.42
N HIS A 764 7.39 -13.46 14.34
CA HIS A 764 6.01 -13.43 14.85
C HIS A 764 5.08 -12.47 14.07
N GLY A 765 5.62 -11.75 13.09
CA GLY A 765 4.85 -10.79 12.29
C GLY A 765 4.62 -9.44 12.96
N ASP A 766 5.24 -9.18 14.12
CA ASP A 766 5.17 -7.90 14.84
C ASP A 766 6.00 -6.77 14.17
N LEU A 767 6.55 -7.03 12.97
CA LEU A 767 7.33 -6.10 12.13
C LEU A 767 6.81 -5.98 10.68
N PHE A 768 5.57 -6.40 10.38
CA PHE A 768 4.93 -6.29 9.05
C PHE A 768 3.55 -5.60 9.09
#